data_AF-A0A940THG9-F1
#
_entry.id   AF-A0A940THG9-F1
#
_cell.length_a   1.000
_cell.length_b   1.000
_cell.length_c   1.000
_cell.angle_alpha   90.00
_cell.angle_beta   90.00
_cell.angle_gamma   90.00
#
_symmetry.space_group_name_H-M   'P 1'
#
loop_
_entity.id
_entity.type
_entity.pdbx_description
1 polymer ?
#
loop_
_entity_poly.entity_id
_entity_poly.type
_entity_poly.pdbx_seq_one_letter_code
_entity_poly.pdbx_strand_id
1 'polypeptide(L)'
;MRKELAKTYAPKEFEDRIYHNWEEKGYFHAEIDPKKKPYTIVIPPPNITGQLHMGHALDNTLQDILIRWRRMQGYSALWLPGTDHASIATEAKIVGKMKEEGLTKEQIGREEFLKRAWDWKRVYGGRIVQQLKKLGSSCDWERERFTLDEGCSRAVQKVFMDLYNKGLIYHGVRMINWCPNCKTSISDIECEYEEQDGFFWHINYPLADGSGFVEIATTRPETLLGDSALAVNPNDERYKDIVGKMVKLPLTDREIPIIADDYVDVEFGTGVVKITPAHDPNDFMVGQRHDLPVISMMNDDATISADVGGKYAGMDRYEARKQMVADLEAQGLLVKVEPHRHNVGCCQRCGTTVEPRASLQWFVSMKELAQPAIDVVKSGELRYIPKRFENGYLYWMENIRDWCISRQLWWGHRIPAYYCQNPSCKHTAISLDPLDKCPKCGAPVKQDEDTLDTWFSSALWPFSTLGWPDKTPEMEYFYPTNTLVTGYDIIPFWVARMIFSGLEHTGQKPFKDVLIHGLVRDELGRKMSKSLGNGVDPLEIIDKYGADALRLTLVTGNAPGNDMRWTETKVTNSRNFANKLWNASRYILMNLPEDFGTPVLPENLPIEDKWVLSLFNDTVKNVTSNLEAFELGVAVQNLTDFIWDVYCDWYIELTKPRIAEGGESALAAQNVLVYIMQGILKLLHPFMPFITEEIWQSMPGTDSESIMIAKWCEYDEKLHFGEAAEEFSRVVNTIKAIRVQRNELNVPPSKKVTMTVETQFVQLFTDCRRFFEKLAGAGEFTVTEKTDSAEGMMTVVTDSARVFMPMGELVDKDKELARLDKEKKAAEKDIDFLSKKLNNPGFLAKAPAQQIENERAKLAKAEEKLAKINESIEGLK
;
A
#
# COMPACT_ATOMS: atom_id res chain seq x y z
N MET A 1 24.96 6.97 -36.94
CA MET A 1 25.66 5.98 -36.10
C MET A 1 24.69 5.51 -35.03
N ARG A 2 24.61 4.21 -34.77
CA ARG A 2 23.75 3.67 -33.71
C ARG A 2 24.26 4.12 -32.35
N LYS A 3 23.36 4.40 -31.41
CA LYS A 3 23.73 4.71 -30.02
C LYS A 3 24.32 3.44 -29.40
N GLU A 4 25.59 3.49 -28.98
CA GLU A 4 26.21 2.36 -28.29
C GLU A 4 25.88 2.42 -26.80
N LEU A 5 25.43 1.29 -26.25
CA LEU A 5 25.26 1.14 -24.80
C LEU A 5 26.63 1.21 -24.11
N ALA A 6 26.69 1.68 -22.86
CA ALA A 6 27.89 1.68 -22.02
C ALA A 6 28.23 0.28 -21.48
N LYS A 7 29.51 -0.04 -21.23
CA LYS A 7 29.94 -1.39 -20.79
C LYS A 7 29.31 -1.79 -19.46
N THR A 8 29.12 -0.82 -18.58
CA THR A 8 28.55 -1.00 -17.24
C THR A 8 27.14 -0.42 -17.23
N TYR A 9 26.19 -1.15 -16.65
CA TYR A 9 24.87 -0.61 -16.35
C TYR A 9 24.96 0.43 -15.22
N ALA A 10 24.66 1.69 -15.55
CA ALA A 10 24.74 2.83 -14.63
C ALA A 10 23.47 3.70 -14.74
N PRO A 11 22.39 3.37 -14.00
CA PRO A 11 21.08 4.03 -14.15
C PRO A 11 21.12 5.55 -13.98
N LYS A 12 21.96 6.05 -13.06
CA LYS A 12 22.13 7.49 -12.80
C LYS A 12 22.52 8.30 -14.05
N GLU A 13 23.14 7.68 -15.05
CA GLU A 13 23.59 8.38 -16.25
C GLU A 13 22.45 8.69 -17.23
N PHE A 14 21.30 8.01 -17.12
CA PHE A 14 20.22 8.14 -18.09
C PHE A 14 18.82 8.35 -17.52
N GLU A 15 18.50 7.94 -16.28
CA GLU A 15 17.14 8.02 -15.73
C GLU A 15 16.58 9.46 -15.79
N ASP A 16 17.34 10.44 -15.30
CA ASP A 16 16.92 11.86 -15.28
C ASP A 16 16.76 12.45 -16.69
N ARG A 17 17.72 12.15 -17.57
CA ARG A 17 17.70 12.60 -18.96
C ARG A 17 16.49 12.06 -19.70
N ILE A 18 16.20 10.77 -19.51
CA ILE A 18 15.05 10.10 -20.14
C ILE A 18 13.75 10.71 -19.63
N TYR A 19 13.61 10.87 -18.31
CA TYR A 19 12.40 11.42 -17.73
C TYR A 19 12.12 12.83 -18.27
N HIS A 20 13.13 13.69 -18.28
CA HIS A 20 13.02 15.04 -18.81
C HIS A 20 12.57 15.05 -20.28
N ASN A 21 13.16 14.20 -21.11
CA ASN A 21 12.76 14.08 -22.52
C ASN A 21 11.32 13.58 -22.69
N TRP A 22 10.82 12.68 -21.84
CA TRP A 22 9.41 12.26 -21.89
C TRP A 22 8.45 13.40 -21.55
N GLU A 23 8.81 14.23 -20.56
CA GLU A 23 8.03 15.42 -20.20
C GLU A 23 8.04 16.46 -21.33
N GLU A 24 9.21 16.80 -21.87
CA GLU A 24 9.34 17.78 -22.96
C GLU A 24 8.57 17.38 -24.22
N LYS A 25 8.49 16.08 -24.51
CA LYS A 25 7.72 15.55 -25.65
C LYS A 25 6.24 15.30 -25.35
N GLY A 26 5.79 15.55 -24.12
CA GLY A 26 4.38 15.41 -23.73
C GLY A 26 3.85 13.97 -23.77
N TYR A 27 4.70 12.95 -23.64
CA TYR A 27 4.28 11.54 -23.77
C TYR A 27 3.34 11.06 -22.67
N PHE A 28 3.20 11.82 -21.58
CA PHE A 28 2.29 11.47 -20.49
C PHE A 28 0.88 12.03 -20.68
N HIS A 29 0.73 13.06 -21.52
CA HIS A 29 -0.53 13.78 -21.69
C HIS A 29 -1.59 12.89 -22.35
N ALA A 30 -2.77 12.83 -21.75
CA ALA A 30 -3.91 12.12 -22.33
C ALA A 30 -4.79 13.08 -23.14
N GLU A 31 -5.15 12.69 -24.35
CA GLU A 31 -6.00 13.50 -25.23
C GLU A 31 -7.42 12.95 -25.30
N ILE A 32 -8.41 13.84 -25.41
CA ILE A 32 -9.78 13.43 -25.71
C ILE A 32 -9.81 12.98 -27.18
N ASP A 33 -9.90 11.68 -27.41
CA ASP A 33 -9.94 11.10 -28.75
C ASP A 33 -11.15 10.16 -28.88
N PRO A 34 -12.21 10.55 -29.60
CA PRO A 34 -13.40 9.73 -29.81
C PRO A 34 -13.13 8.38 -30.48
N LYS A 35 -11.96 8.18 -31.10
CA LYS A 35 -11.57 6.90 -31.72
C LYS A 35 -10.89 5.95 -30.73
N LYS A 36 -10.46 6.46 -29.58
CA LYS A 36 -9.82 5.68 -28.51
C LYS A 36 -10.77 5.47 -27.35
N LYS A 37 -10.54 4.36 -26.63
CA LYS A 37 -11.22 4.12 -25.36
C LYS A 37 -10.45 4.84 -24.24
N PRO A 38 -11.12 5.58 -23.34
CA PRO A 38 -10.47 6.15 -22.17
C PRO A 38 -10.08 5.03 -21.18
N TYR A 39 -8.93 5.20 -20.52
CA TYR A 39 -8.54 4.43 -19.35
C TYR A 39 -8.01 5.38 -18.28
N THR A 40 -8.83 5.69 -17.29
CA THR A 40 -8.54 6.68 -16.26
C THR A 40 -8.22 6.04 -14.92
N ILE A 41 -7.12 6.47 -14.32
CA ILE A 41 -6.79 6.24 -12.90
C ILE A 41 -6.57 7.61 -12.25
N VAL A 42 -7.12 7.82 -11.06
CA VAL A 42 -6.75 8.96 -10.21
C VAL A 42 -5.78 8.51 -9.14
N ILE A 43 -4.70 9.28 -8.94
CA ILE A 43 -3.78 9.00 -7.85
C ILE A 43 -4.50 9.19 -6.50
N PRO A 44 -4.30 8.31 -5.50
CA PRO A 44 -4.56 8.64 -4.12
C PRO A 44 -3.71 9.86 -3.74
N PRO A 45 -4.31 11.06 -3.59
CA PRO A 45 -3.54 12.28 -3.54
C PRO A 45 -2.67 12.27 -2.27
N PRO A 46 -1.33 12.30 -2.38
CA PRO A 46 -0.50 12.21 -1.19
C PRO A 46 -0.66 13.47 -0.33
N ASN A 47 -0.73 13.26 0.99
CA ASN A 47 -0.83 14.35 1.95
C ASN A 47 0.43 15.22 1.93
N ILE A 48 0.28 16.55 1.91
CA ILE A 48 1.40 17.51 1.95
C ILE A 48 2.11 17.58 3.33
N THR A 49 2.31 16.47 4.02
CA THR A 49 2.80 16.41 5.42
C THR A 49 4.28 16.05 5.56
N GLY A 50 5.00 15.88 4.44
CA GLY A 50 6.41 15.52 4.42
C GLY A 50 6.87 14.96 3.07
N GLN A 51 7.58 13.84 3.13
CA GLN A 51 8.10 13.10 1.99
C GLN A 51 7.33 11.79 1.80
N LEU A 52 7.34 11.29 0.57
CA LEU A 52 6.87 9.95 0.24
C LEU A 52 7.76 8.88 0.89
N HIS A 53 7.19 7.70 1.06
CA HIS A 53 7.83 6.52 1.64
C HIS A 53 7.54 5.30 0.76
N MET A 54 8.14 4.15 1.07
CA MET A 54 7.98 2.91 0.29
C MET A 54 6.54 2.50 -0.04
N GLY A 55 5.58 2.71 0.88
CA GLY A 55 4.16 2.50 0.59
C GLY A 55 3.62 3.32 -0.60
N HIS A 56 4.01 4.59 -0.72
CA HIS A 56 3.65 5.43 -1.87
C HIS A 56 4.34 4.95 -3.15
N ALA A 57 5.60 4.49 -3.04
CA ALA A 57 6.33 3.95 -4.18
C ALA A 57 5.65 2.67 -4.71
N LEU A 58 5.18 1.78 -3.83
CA LEU A 58 4.38 0.61 -4.19
C LEU A 58 3.11 1.04 -4.93
N ASP A 59 2.28 1.86 -4.29
CA ASP A 59 1.00 2.32 -4.82
C ASP A 59 1.15 2.92 -6.24
N ASN A 60 2.10 3.85 -6.39
CA ASN A 60 2.34 4.52 -7.67
C ASN A 60 2.95 3.59 -8.73
N THR A 61 3.79 2.64 -8.34
CA THR A 61 4.35 1.66 -9.30
C THR A 61 3.23 0.80 -9.90
N LEU A 62 2.28 0.34 -9.08
CA LEU A 62 1.16 -0.47 -9.55
C LEU A 62 0.24 0.31 -10.50
N GLN A 63 -0.04 1.58 -10.19
CA GLN A 63 -0.82 2.47 -11.06
C GLN A 63 -0.12 2.73 -12.39
N ASP A 64 1.17 3.09 -12.35
CA ASP A 64 1.94 3.40 -13.55
C ASP A 64 2.10 2.20 -14.49
N ILE A 65 2.19 0.99 -13.95
CA ILE A 65 2.18 -0.25 -14.75
C ILE A 65 0.91 -0.34 -15.58
N LEU A 66 -0.26 -0.17 -14.95
CA LEU A 66 -1.55 -0.24 -15.64
C LEU A 66 -1.67 0.85 -16.70
N ILE A 67 -1.22 2.07 -16.38
CA ILE A 67 -1.28 3.23 -17.29
C ILE A 67 -0.39 3.02 -18.51
N ARG A 68 0.88 2.65 -18.32
CA ARG A 68 1.82 2.40 -19.42
C ARG A 68 1.32 1.26 -20.32
N TRP A 69 0.88 0.17 -19.72
CA TRP A 69 0.31 -0.96 -20.45
C TRP A 69 -0.90 -0.55 -21.29
N ARG A 70 -1.90 0.13 -20.70
CA ARG A 70 -3.09 0.57 -21.43
C ARG A 70 -2.77 1.61 -22.50
N ARG A 71 -1.82 2.52 -22.25
CA ARG A 71 -1.32 3.47 -23.25
C ARG A 71 -0.75 2.73 -24.47
N MET A 72 0.10 1.72 -24.24
CA MET A 72 0.69 0.90 -25.30
C MET A 72 -0.35 0.03 -26.04
N GLN A 73 -1.47 -0.32 -25.40
CA GLN A 73 -2.63 -0.95 -26.05
C GLN A 73 -3.50 0.03 -26.88
N GLY A 74 -3.14 1.31 -26.93
CA GLY A 74 -3.83 2.32 -27.73
C GLY A 74 -5.00 3.02 -27.03
N TYR A 75 -5.16 2.85 -25.71
CA TYR A 75 -6.14 3.62 -24.94
C TYR A 75 -5.71 5.09 -24.82
N SER A 76 -6.68 5.99 -24.63
CA SER A 76 -6.38 7.31 -24.06
C SER A 76 -6.24 7.13 -22.54
N ALA A 77 -5.01 6.81 -22.12
CA ALA A 77 -4.70 6.47 -20.73
C ALA A 77 -4.40 7.74 -19.91
N LEU A 78 -5.36 8.18 -19.10
CA LEU A 78 -5.21 9.32 -18.19
C LEU A 78 -4.82 8.83 -16.80
N TRP A 79 -3.63 9.24 -16.34
CA TRP A 79 -3.26 9.13 -14.94
C TRP A 79 -3.24 10.51 -14.32
N LEU A 80 -4.25 10.82 -13.52
CA LEU A 80 -4.49 12.15 -13.01
C LEU A 80 -3.75 12.37 -11.68
N PRO A 81 -2.73 13.24 -11.64
CA PRO A 81 -1.96 13.48 -10.43
C PRO A 81 -2.61 14.56 -9.56
N GLY A 82 -2.25 14.55 -8.29
CA GLY A 82 -2.55 15.65 -7.39
C GLY A 82 -2.14 15.37 -5.95
N THR A 83 -2.36 16.37 -5.10
CA THR A 83 -1.98 16.33 -3.68
C THR A 83 -3.14 16.72 -2.76
N ASP A 84 -3.13 16.17 -1.54
CA ASP A 84 -4.16 16.43 -0.54
C ASP A 84 -3.65 17.45 0.47
N HIS A 85 -4.48 18.46 0.76
CA HIS A 85 -4.24 19.47 1.78
C HIS A 85 -4.16 18.86 3.18
N ALA A 86 -4.81 17.71 3.41
CA ALA A 86 -4.74 16.91 4.63
C ALA A 86 -5.05 17.67 5.93
N SER A 87 -5.81 18.78 5.83
CA SER A 87 -6.27 19.70 6.89
C SER A 87 -5.48 19.55 8.21
N ILE A 88 -6.05 18.84 9.18
CA ILE A 88 -5.51 18.57 10.53
C ILE A 88 -4.08 18.01 10.57
N ALA A 89 -3.67 17.18 9.61
CA ALA A 89 -2.31 16.63 9.57
C ALA A 89 -1.29 17.71 9.16
N THR A 90 -1.64 18.51 8.16
CA THR A 90 -0.80 19.62 7.69
C THR A 90 -0.76 20.74 8.72
N GLU A 91 -1.91 21.11 9.29
CA GLU A 91 -1.99 22.10 10.36
C GLU A 91 -1.16 21.69 11.58
N ALA A 92 -1.24 20.43 12.03
CA ALA A 92 -0.39 19.94 13.12
C ALA A 92 1.12 20.05 12.82
N LYS A 93 1.53 19.82 11.57
CA LYS A 93 2.94 19.99 11.16
C LYS A 93 3.38 21.45 11.15
N ILE A 94 2.53 22.34 10.63
CA ILE A 94 2.80 23.78 10.59
C ILE A 94 2.87 24.33 12.03
N VAL A 95 1.89 23.98 12.88
CA VAL A 95 1.87 24.38 14.30
C VAL A 95 3.07 23.84 15.05
N GLY A 96 3.47 22.57 14.80
CA GLY A 96 4.69 22.01 15.38
C GLY A 96 5.95 22.82 15.02
N LYS A 97 6.11 23.19 13.74
CA LYS A 97 7.21 24.04 13.28
C LYS A 97 7.14 25.46 13.84
N MET A 98 5.94 26.05 13.93
CA MET A 98 5.75 27.36 14.55
C MET A 98 6.13 27.34 16.04
N LYS A 99 5.85 26.25 16.75
CA LYS A 99 6.24 26.09 18.16
C LYS A 99 7.75 26.07 18.33
N GLU A 100 8.50 25.47 17.39
CA GLU A 100 9.98 25.54 17.35
C GLU A 100 10.48 26.97 17.13
N GLU A 101 9.72 27.81 16.41
CA GLU A 101 9.96 29.25 16.23
C GLU A 101 9.48 30.10 17.42
N GLY A 102 8.86 29.50 18.44
CA GLY A 102 8.29 30.20 19.60
C GLY A 102 6.97 30.94 19.32
N LEU A 103 6.27 30.59 18.24
CA LEU A 103 5.02 31.24 17.80
C LEU A 103 3.78 30.35 18.06
N THR A 104 2.64 30.99 18.34
CA THR A 104 1.31 30.34 18.37
C THR A 104 0.39 30.85 17.28
N LYS A 105 -0.69 30.11 17.00
CA LYS A 105 -1.70 30.50 16.00
C LYS A 105 -2.35 31.84 16.35
N GLU A 106 -2.69 32.02 17.63
CA GLU A 106 -3.38 33.20 18.17
C GLU A 106 -2.53 34.47 18.01
N GLN A 107 -1.20 34.35 18.13
CA GLN A 107 -0.28 35.48 17.98
C GLN A 107 -0.20 36.01 16.55
N ILE A 108 -0.27 35.13 15.54
CA ILE A 108 -0.12 35.51 14.13
C ILE A 108 -1.47 35.75 13.44
N GLY A 109 -2.56 35.21 13.99
CA GLY A 109 -3.88 35.29 13.39
C GLY A 109 -4.08 34.38 12.18
N ARG A 110 -5.35 34.20 11.77
CA ARG A 110 -5.74 33.24 10.73
C ARG A 110 -5.15 33.57 9.36
N GLU A 111 -5.11 34.84 8.98
CA GLU A 111 -4.62 35.25 7.66
C GLU A 111 -3.14 34.89 7.46
N GLU A 112 -2.28 35.22 8.42
CA GLU A 112 -0.86 34.87 8.33
C GLU A 112 -0.61 33.37 8.48
N PHE A 113 -1.41 32.67 9.28
CA PHE A 113 -1.36 31.22 9.32
C PHE A 113 -1.67 30.60 7.94
N LEU A 114 -2.70 31.09 7.25
CA LEU A 114 -3.05 30.60 5.91
C LEU A 114 -1.95 30.87 4.88
N LYS A 115 -1.28 32.03 4.93
CA LYS A 115 -0.11 32.32 4.08
C LYS A 115 1.00 31.28 4.28
N ARG A 116 1.31 30.95 5.55
CA ARG A 116 2.27 29.89 5.89
C ARG A 116 1.84 28.51 5.42
N ALA A 117 0.54 28.19 5.48
CA ALA A 117 0.02 26.92 4.98
C ALA A 117 0.14 26.79 3.45
N TRP A 118 -0.07 27.87 2.70
CA TRP A 118 0.19 27.90 1.26
C TRP A 118 1.70 27.81 0.92
N ASP A 119 2.58 28.44 1.71
CA ASP A 119 4.03 28.26 1.61
C ASP A 119 4.44 26.80 1.83
N TRP A 120 3.85 26.16 2.85
CA TRP A 120 4.05 24.75 3.12
C TRP A 120 3.63 23.88 1.93
N LYS A 121 2.45 24.14 1.33
CA LYS A 121 1.99 23.45 0.11
C LYS A 121 3.00 23.58 -1.03
N ARG A 122 3.54 24.78 -1.27
CA ARG A 122 4.54 25.02 -2.34
C ARG A 122 5.77 24.15 -2.17
N VAL A 123 6.31 24.05 -0.95
CA VAL A 123 7.54 23.29 -0.68
C VAL A 123 7.29 21.78 -0.71
N TYR A 124 6.31 21.30 0.05
CA TYR A 124 6.09 19.86 0.23
C TYR A 124 5.33 19.23 -0.93
N GLY A 125 4.38 19.94 -1.54
CA GLY A 125 3.73 19.51 -2.78
C GLY A 125 4.74 19.37 -3.92
N GLY A 126 5.61 20.37 -4.11
CA GLY A 126 6.68 20.29 -5.11
C GLY A 126 7.65 19.13 -4.85
N ARG A 127 8.01 18.87 -3.58
CA ARG A 127 8.86 17.73 -3.22
C ARG A 127 8.21 16.39 -3.55
N ILE A 128 6.92 16.22 -3.26
CA ILE A 128 6.16 15.01 -3.57
C ILE A 128 6.18 14.75 -5.08
N VAL A 129 5.88 15.78 -5.88
CA VAL A 129 5.92 15.67 -7.36
C VAL A 129 7.31 15.22 -7.82
N GLN A 130 8.38 15.84 -7.33
CA GLN A 130 9.74 15.43 -7.70
C GLN A 130 10.08 13.98 -7.30
N GLN A 131 9.58 13.50 -6.16
CA GLN A 131 9.75 12.09 -5.76
C GLN A 131 9.04 11.13 -6.72
N LEU A 132 7.81 11.44 -7.14
CA LEU A 132 7.07 10.65 -8.12
C LEU A 132 7.75 10.67 -9.50
N LYS A 133 8.26 11.84 -9.92
CA LYS A 133 9.04 11.97 -11.15
C LYS A 133 10.30 11.09 -11.12
N LYS A 134 11.04 11.10 -10.00
CA LYS A 134 12.21 10.24 -9.79
C LYS A 134 11.90 8.74 -9.79
N LEU A 135 10.70 8.35 -9.36
CA LEU A 135 10.21 6.97 -9.49
C LEU A 135 9.87 6.59 -10.95
N GLY A 136 9.81 7.56 -11.85
CA GLY A 136 9.41 7.35 -13.24
C GLY A 136 7.90 7.32 -13.45
N SER A 137 7.10 7.94 -12.57
CA SER A 137 5.64 8.02 -12.75
C SER A 137 5.28 8.76 -14.05
N SER A 138 4.48 8.15 -14.94
CA SER A 138 4.01 8.76 -16.19
C SER A 138 2.68 9.53 -16.03
N CYS A 139 2.56 10.30 -14.94
CA CYS A 139 1.37 11.11 -14.65
C CYS A 139 1.22 12.27 -15.62
N ASP A 140 -0.03 12.67 -15.85
CA ASP A 140 -0.35 13.86 -16.62
C ASP A 140 -0.17 15.12 -15.77
N TRP A 141 1.07 15.60 -15.65
CA TRP A 141 1.44 16.71 -14.78
C TRP A 141 0.77 18.04 -15.15
N GLU A 142 0.32 18.21 -16.39
CA GLU A 142 -0.43 19.40 -16.81
C GLU A 142 -1.80 19.47 -16.15
N ARG A 143 -2.35 18.31 -15.78
CA ARG A 143 -3.62 18.16 -15.06
C ARG A 143 -3.44 17.98 -13.56
N GLU A 144 -2.30 18.34 -12.98
CA GLU A 144 -2.10 18.29 -11.53
C GLU A 144 -3.22 19.05 -10.79
N ARG A 145 -3.79 18.39 -9.78
CA ARG A 145 -4.82 18.96 -8.92
C ARG A 145 -4.37 19.11 -7.48
N PHE A 146 -5.01 20.02 -6.78
CA PHE A 146 -4.87 20.17 -5.34
C PHE A 146 -6.26 20.26 -4.73
N THR A 147 -6.51 19.53 -3.66
CA THR A 147 -7.85 19.50 -3.03
C THR A 147 -8.43 20.88 -2.69
N LEU A 148 -7.59 21.89 -2.37
CA LEU A 148 -8.01 23.29 -2.16
C LEU A 148 -7.81 24.20 -3.39
N ASP A 149 -7.58 23.66 -4.58
CA ASP A 149 -7.62 24.48 -5.80
C ASP A 149 -9.05 24.98 -6.10
N GLU A 150 -9.16 25.93 -7.01
CA GLU A 150 -10.43 26.59 -7.31
C GLU A 150 -11.52 25.60 -7.79
N GLY A 151 -11.16 24.70 -8.70
CA GLY A 151 -12.08 23.70 -9.25
C GLY A 151 -12.61 22.75 -8.18
N CYS A 152 -11.72 22.15 -7.40
CA CYS A 152 -12.06 21.24 -6.31
C CYS A 152 -12.85 21.96 -5.19
N SER A 153 -12.50 23.20 -4.88
CA SER A 153 -13.20 23.99 -3.86
C SER A 153 -14.64 24.31 -4.26
N ARG A 154 -14.90 24.64 -5.54
CA ARG A 154 -16.26 24.84 -6.04
C ARG A 154 -17.09 23.55 -5.98
N ALA A 155 -16.48 22.40 -6.30
CA ALA A 155 -17.12 21.10 -6.15
C ALA A 155 -17.56 20.85 -4.70
N VAL A 156 -16.66 21.07 -3.73
CA VAL A 156 -16.95 20.91 -2.30
C VAL A 156 -18.11 21.81 -1.84
N GLN A 157 -18.09 23.08 -2.22
CA GLN A 157 -19.14 24.02 -1.84
C GLN A 157 -20.49 23.64 -2.45
N LYS A 158 -20.51 23.20 -3.72
CA LYS A 158 -21.73 22.71 -4.37
C LYS A 158 -22.29 21.47 -3.67
N VAL A 159 -21.45 20.49 -3.35
CA VAL A 159 -21.88 19.28 -2.63
C VAL A 159 -22.50 19.64 -1.28
N PHE A 160 -21.87 20.53 -0.53
CA PHE A 160 -22.43 21.01 0.73
C PHE A 160 -23.82 21.61 0.54
N MET A 161 -23.97 22.50 -0.44
CA MET A 161 -25.25 23.15 -0.72
C MET A 161 -26.33 22.16 -1.19
N ASP A 162 -25.98 21.23 -2.08
CA ASP A 162 -26.91 20.22 -2.63
C ASP A 162 -27.40 19.28 -1.52
N LEU A 163 -26.50 18.75 -0.68
CA LEU A 163 -26.88 17.87 0.43
C LEU A 163 -27.65 18.61 1.53
N TYR A 164 -27.31 19.88 1.79
CA TYR A 164 -28.08 20.73 2.72
C TYR A 164 -29.50 20.96 2.21
N ASN A 165 -29.67 21.28 0.92
CA ASN A 165 -30.98 21.49 0.30
C ASN A 165 -31.83 20.21 0.28
N LYS A 166 -31.18 19.02 0.24
CA LYS A 166 -31.84 17.71 0.38
C LYS A 166 -32.17 17.34 1.83
N GLY A 167 -31.76 18.14 2.82
CA GLY A 167 -31.91 17.82 4.24
C GLY A 167 -30.98 16.72 4.74
N LEU A 168 -29.98 16.32 3.94
CA LEU A 168 -28.99 15.32 4.31
C LEU A 168 -27.83 15.93 5.10
N ILE A 169 -27.52 17.21 4.90
CA ILE A 169 -26.65 17.97 5.82
C ILE A 169 -27.50 18.70 6.85
N TYR A 170 -27.17 18.53 8.13
CA TYR A 170 -27.81 19.23 9.23
C TYR A 170 -26.80 19.71 10.27
N HIS A 171 -27.20 20.72 11.05
CA HIS A 171 -26.42 21.28 12.16
C HIS A 171 -27.11 20.87 13.47
N GLY A 172 -26.45 20.03 14.27
CA GLY A 172 -27.08 19.40 15.44
C GLY A 172 -26.09 19.11 16.57
N VAL A 173 -26.60 18.92 17.78
CA VAL A 173 -25.79 18.51 18.93
C VAL A 173 -25.71 17.00 18.96
N ARG A 174 -24.50 16.46 18.90
CA ARG A 174 -24.22 15.04 19.12
C ARG A 174 -22.98 14.87 19.97
N MET A 175 -22.83 13.66 20.51
CA MET A 175 -21.56 13.24 21.07
C MET A 175 -20.53 13.10 19.95
N ILE A 176 -19.41 13.79 20.10
CA ILE A 176 -18.26 13.70 19.20
C ILE A 176 -17.05 13.22 19.99
N ASN A 177 -16.09 12.62 19.30
CA ASN A 177 -14.76 12.43 19.86
C ASN A 177 -13.99 13.75 19.71
N TRP A 178 -13.49 14.30 20.80
CA TRP A 178 -12.72 15.55 20.83
C TRP A 178 -11.28 15.27 21.22
N CYS A 179 -10.32 15.77 20.44
CA CYS A 179 -8.91 15.70 20.83
C CYS A 179 -8.52 16.99 21.57
N PRO A 180 -8.24 16.96 22.89
CA PRO A 180 -7.92 18.17 23.65
C PRO A 180 -6.56 18.78 23.27
N ASN A 181 -5.64 17.95 22.76
CA ASN A 181 -4.35 18.42 22.28
C ASN A 181 -4.46 19.10 20.90
N CYS A 182 -5.22 18.53 19.97
CA CYS A 182 -5.44 19.12 18.65
C CYS A 182 -6.53 20.21 18.64
N LYS A 183 -7.36 20.27 19.69
CA LYS A 183 -8.52 21.16 19.84
C LYS A 183 -9.50 21.09 18.67
N THR A 184 -9.87 19.87 18.28
CA THR A 184 -10.81 19.62 17.18
C THR A 184 -11.55 18.30 17.39
N SER A 185 -12.74 18.21 16.79
CA SER A 185 -13.44 16.95 16.61
C SER A 185 -12.61 15.98 15.76
N ILE A 186 -12.73 14.68 16.07
CA ILE A 186 -12.21 13.56 15.29
C ILE A 186 -13.36 12.59 15.00
N SER A 187 -13.38 11.98 13.83
CA SER A 187 -14.38 10.97 13.52
C SER A 187 -14.13 9.66 14.28
N ASP A 188 -15.15 8.80 14.40
CA ASP A 188 -15.03 7.47 15.04
C ASP A 188 -13.89 6.64 14.44
N ILE A 189 -13.60 6.81 13.16
CA ILE A 189 -12.57 6.05 12.42
C ILE A 189 -11.16 6.63 12.66
N GLU A 190 -11.06 7.90 13.08
CA GLU A 190 -9.79 8.55 13.46
C GLU A 190 -9.41 8.32 14.93
N CYS A 191 -10.22 7.54 15.65
CA CYS A 191 -10.03 7.13 17.04
C CYS A 191 -9.49 5.69 17.10
N GLU A 192 -8.26 5.53 17.59
CA GLU A 192 -7.63 4.22 17.80
C GLU A 192 -7.80 3.80 19.26
N TYR A 193 -8.22 2.56 19.49
CA TYR A 193 -8.42 2.06 20.85
C TYR A 193 -7.19 1.29 21.32
N GLU A 194 -6.71 1.62 22.52
CA GLU A 194 -5.65 0.89 23.21
C GLU A 194 -6.08 0.49 24.62
N GLU A 195 -5.56 -0.63 25.10
CA GLU A 195 -5.82 -1.11 26.45
C GLU A 195 -4.98 -0.32 27.44
N GLN A 196 -5.62 0.41 28.35
CA GLN A 196 -4.95 1.21 29.37
C GLN A 196 -5.26 0.69 30.78
N ASP A 197 -4.23 0.72 31.63
CA ASP A 197 -4.37 0.48 33.06
C ASP A 197 -5.05 1.69 33.72
N GLY A 198 -6.16 1.44 34.41
CA GLY A 198 -6.91 2.44 35.15
C GLY A 198 -7.47 1.87 36.45
N PHE A 199 -8.47 2.54 37.00
CA PHE A 199 -9.16 2.08 38.20
C PHE A 199 -10.67 2.18 38.03
N PHE A 200 -11.39 1.44 38.85
CA PHE A 200 -12.82 1.52 39.04
C PHE A 200 -13.06 2.01 40.46
N TRP A 201 -13.56 3.24 40.58
CA TRP A 201 -13.79 3.92 41.85
C TRP A 201 -15.23 3.73 42.27
N HIS A 202 -15.43 3.21 43.49
CA HIS A 202 -16.73 3.06 44.11
C HIS A 202 -17.00 4.26 45.03
N ILE A 203 -18.06 5.00 44.74
CA ILE A 203 -18.35 6.30 45.37
C ILE A 203 -19.79 6.30 45.87
N ASN A 204 -19.98 6.74 47.12
CA ASN A 204 -21.28 6.91 47.73
C ASN A 204 -21.87 8.29 47.42
N TYR A 205 -23.11 8.30 46.90
CA TYR A 205 -23.91 9.50 46.68
C TYR A 205 -24.98 9.59 47.78
N PRO A 206 -24.92 10.61 48.67
CA PRO A 206 -25.92 10.77 49.73
C PRO A 206 -27.32 11.01 49.17
N LEU A 207 -28.34 10.32 49.68
CA LEU A 207 -29.74 10.62 49.38
C LEU A 207 -30.11 11.99 50.00
N ALA A 208 -30.80 12.83 49.24
CA ALA A 208 -31.14 14.19 49.67
C ALA A 208 -32.08 14.22 50.88
N ASP A 209 -32.91 13.18 51.04
CA ASP A 209 -33.82 12.96 52.19
C ASP A 209 -33.09 12.52 53.47
N GLY A 210 -31.78 12.28 53.41
CA GLY A 210 -30.96 11.83 54.54
C GLY A 210 -31.13 10.35 54.91
N SER A 211 -31.83 9.56 54.10
CA SER A 211 -32.12 8.15 54.39
C SER A 211 -30.95 7.19 54.16
N GLY A 212 -29.83 7.65 53.59
CA GLY A 212 -28.64 6.85 53.36
C GLY A 212 -27.81 7.32 52.18
N PHE A 213 -27.15 6.38 51.50
CA PHE A 213 -26.33 6.61 50.32
C PHE A 213 -26.65 5.57 49.23
N VAL A 214 -26.35 5.92 47.99
CA VAL A 214 -26.38 5.03 46.83
C VAL A 214 -24.96 4.90 46.30
N GLU A 215 -24.45 3.67 46.20
CA GLU A 215 -23.09 3.41 45.70
C GLU A 215 -23.09 3.31 44.17
N ILE A 216 -22.21 4.08 43.53
CA ILE A 216 -21.93 3.99 42.10
C ILE A 216 -20.50 3.51 41.88
N ALA A 217 -20.24 2.93 40.71
CA ALA A 217 -18.90 2.61 40.28
C ALA A 217 -18.56 3.25 38.94
N THR A 218 -17.41 3.92 38.85
CA THR A 218 -16.99 4.64 37.63
C THR A 218 -15.49 4.59 37.39
N THR A 219 -15.08 4.64 36.13
CA THR A 219 -13.69 4.80 35.71
C THR A 219 -13.26 6.27 35.57
N ARG A 220 -14.19 7.22 35.75
CA ARG A 220 -13.94 8.66 35.52
C ARG A 220 -14.51 9.56 36.63
N PRO A 221 -13.94 9.54 37.85
CA PRO A 221 -14.42 10.37 38.97
C PRO A 221 -14.52 11.86 38.65
N GLU A 222 -13.64 12.39 37.81
CA GLU A 222 -13.63 13.80 37.41
C GLU A 222 -14.88 14.23 36.65
N THR A 223 -15.54 13.30 35.95
CA THR A 223 -16.76 13.59 35.20
C THR A 223 -18.00 13.75 36.09
N LEU A 224 -17.90 13.39 37.38
CA LEU A 224 -18.96 13.56 38.38
C LEU A 224 -19.53 14.98 38.40
N LEU A 225 -18.69 16.00 38.19
CA LEU A 225 -19.11 17.40 38.15
C LEU A 225 -20.18 17.69 37.07
N GLY A 226 -20.21 16.88 36.01
CA GLY A 226 -21.17 16.97 34.91
C GLY A 226 -22.37 16.03 35.05
N ASP A 227 -22.52 15.30 36.16
CA ASP A 227 -23.62 14.36 36.33
C ASP A 227 -24.97 15.09 36.34
N SER A 228 -25.96 14.46 35.70
CA SER A 228 -27.33 14.98 35.61
C SER A 228 -28.36 14.04 36.21
N ALA A 229 -28.03 12.76 36.39
CA ALA A 229 -28.85 11.78 37.10
C ALA A 229 -27.99 10.57 37.55
N LEU A 230 -28.56 9.73 38.42
CA LEU A 230 -28.15 8.33 38.55
C LEU A 230 -29.18 7.44 37.86
N ALA A 231 -28.76 6.40 37.15
CA ALA A 231 -29.65 5.44 36.53
C ALA A 231 -29.53 4.06 37.19
N VAL A 232 -30.66 3.39 37.35
CA VAL A 232 -30.77 1.99 37.78
C VAL A 232 -31.60 1.20 36.79
N ASN A 233 -31.38 -0.11 36.71
CA ASN A 233 -32.22 -0.94 35.84
C ASN A 233 -33.64 -1.06 36.43
N PRO A 234 -34.72 -0.89 35.63
CA PRO A 234 -36.10 -1.07 36.11
C PRO A 234 -36.39 -2.43 36.73
N ASN A 235 -35.65 -3.47 36.34
CA ASN A 235 -35.80 -4.85 36.83
C ASN A 235 -34.92 -5.16 38.05
N ASP A 236 -34.10 -4.21 38.51
CA ASP A 236 -33.27 -4.42 39.70
C ASP A 236 -34.07 -4.17 40.98
N GLU A 237 -34.54 -5.25 41.60
CA GLU A 237 -35.31 -5.21 42.84
C GLU A 237 -34.59 -4.48 43.99
N ARG A 238 -33.25 -4.36 43.96
CA ARG A 238 -32.46 -3.68 45.01
C ARG A 238 -32.74 -2.19 45.07
N TYR A 239 -33.13 -1.57 43.95
CA TYR A 239 -33.17 -0.10 43.80
C TYR A 239 -34.53 0.45 43.36
N LYS A 240 -35.58 -0.36 43.27
CA LYS A 240 -36.91 0.12 42.86
C LYS A 240 -37.46 1.23 43.76
N ASP A 241 -37.22 1.13 45.06
CA ASP A 241 -37.75 2.07 46.07
C ASP A 241 -37.02 3.43 46.09
N ILE A 242 -35.91 3.57 45.35
CA ILE A 242 -35.15 4.82 45.26
C ILE A 242 -35.35 5.56 43.93
N VAL A 243 -36.02 4.94 42.94
CA VAL A 243 -36.36 5.61 41.68
C VAL A 243 -37.27 6.81 41.94
N GLY A 244 -36.92 7.97 41.38
CA GLY A 244 -37.61 9.24 41.58
C GLY A 244 -37.15 10.03 42.82
N LYS A 245 -36.28 9.46 43.67
CA LYS A 245 -35.61 10.22 44.74
C LYS A 245 -34.50 11.10 44.16
N MET A 246 -34.05 12.07 44.97
CA MET A 246 -32.91 12.93 44.67
C MET A 246 -31.68 12.51 45.48
N VAL A 247 -30.49 12.62 44.90
CA VAL A 247 -29.20 12.51 45.59
C VAL A 247 -28.46 13.84 45.56
N LYS A 248 -27.68 14.10 46.61
CA LYS A 248 -26.70 15.18 46.64
C LYS A 248 -25.48 14.74 45.85
N LEU A 249 -25.15 15.46 44.80
CA LEU A 249 -23.99 15.17 43.97
C LEU A 249 -22.71 15.49 44.77
N PRO A 250 -21.85 14.51 45.09
CA PRO A 250 -20.65 14.74 45.90
C PRO A 250 -19.78 15.88 45.37
N LEU A 251 -19.08 16.58 46.27
CA LEU A 251 -18.18 17.70 45.93
C LEU A 251 -18.85 18.93 45.30
N THR A 252 -20.18 18.96 45.17
CA THR A 252 -20.95 20.08 44.60
C THR A 252 -22.16 20.42 45.48
N ASP A 253 -22.80 21.56 45.20
CA ASP A 253 -24.07 21.95 45.86
C ASP A 253 -25.31 21.49 45.07
N ARG A 254 -25.17 20.59 44.09
CA ARG A 254 -26.26 20.16 43.20
C ARG A 254 -26.99 18.94 43.73
N GLU A 255 -28.29 18.88 43.47
CA GLU A 255 -29.09 17.67 43.62
C GLU A 255 -29.50 17.12 42.25
N ILE A 256 -29.42 15.80 42.06
CA ILE A 256 -29.76 15.12 40.80
C ILE A 256 -30.73 13.96 41.06
N PRO A 257 -31.64 13.64 40.12
CA PRO A 257 -32.61 12.57 40.26
C PRO A 257 -32.00 11.18 40.07
N ILE A 258 -32.66 10.17 40.64
CA ILE A 258 -32.48 8.76 40.31
C ILE A 258 -33.56 8.34 39.31
N ILE A 259 -33.15 7.87 38.14
CA ILE A 259 -34.02 7.44 37.04
C ILE A 259 -33.92 5.93 36.81
N ALA A 260 -34.92 5.35 36.15
CA ALA A 260 -34.91 3.95 35.74
C ALA A 260 -34.72 3.85 34.21
N ASP A 261 -33.70 3.12 33.76
CA ASP A 261 -33.39 2.93 32.34
C ASP A 261 -32.80 1.53 32.08
N ASP A 262 -33.25 0.87 31.02
CA ASP A 262 -32.86 -0.51 30.68
C ASP A 262 -31.44 -0.64 30.12
N TYR A 263 -30.77 0.47 29.82
CA TYR A 263 -29.35 0.52 29.49
C TYR A 263 -28.45 0.00 30.63
N VAL A 264 -28.88 0.18 31.88
CA VAL A 264 -28.07 -0.20 33.06
C VAL A 264 -28.02 -1.71 33.21
N ASP A 265 -26.81 -2.28 33.22
CA ASP A 265 -26.61 -3.71 33.49
C ASP A 265 -26.70 -3.97 35.01
N VAL A 266 -27.56 -4.92 35.39
CA VAL A 266 -27.81 -5.32 36.78
C VAL A 266 -26.57 -5.99 37.40
N GLU A 267 -25.79 -6.71 36.61
CA GLU A 267 -24.63 -7.50 37.06
C GLU A 267 -23.33 -6.69 37.05
N PHE A 268 -23.26 -5.58 36.32
CA PHE A 268 -22.05 -4.77 36.20
C PHE A 268 -21.92 -3.74 37.34
N GLY A 269 -20.76 -3.76 38.00
CA GLY A 269 -20.44 -2.82 39.09
C GLY A 269 -21.43 -2.93 40.25
N THR A 270 -22.15 -1.83 40.56
CA THR A 270 -23.15 -1.79 41.63
C THR A 270 -24.59 -1.96 41.14
N GLY A 271 -24.83 -2.05 39.82
CA GLY A 271 -26.16 -1.92 39.23
C GLY A 271 -26.71 -0.49 39.20
N VAL A 272 -25.88 0.51 39.54
CA VAL A 272 -26.18 1.94 39.50
C VAL A 272 -25.11 2.66 38.68
N VAL A 273 -25.52 3.42 37.67
CA VAL A 273 -24.63 4.13 36.76
C VAL A 273 -24.86 5.63 36.90
N LYS A 274 -23.77 6.41 37.02
CA LYS A 274 -23.86 7.87 36.91
C LYS A 274 -24.13 8.27 35.46
N ILE A 275 -25.04 9.21 35.23
CA ILE A 275 -25.38 9.69 33.89
C ILE A 275 -24.78 11.08 33.70
N THR A 276 -23.78 11.18 32.82
CA THR A 276 -23.06 12.41 32.48
C THR A 276 -23.23 12.74 30.99
N PRO A 277 -24.39 13.27 30.56
CA PRO A 277 -24.74 13.34 29.13
C PRO A 277 -23.75 14.09 28.24
N ALA A 278 -22.96 15.00 28.78
CA ALA A 278 -22.00 15.76 27.99
C ALA A 278 -20.66 15.03 27.72
N HIS A 279 -20.38 13.90 28.40
CA HIS A 279 -19.04 13.27 28.43
C HIS A 279 -19.01 11.76 28.18
N ASP A 280 -20.16 11.13 27.91
CA ASP A 280 -20.24 9.73 27.50
C ASP A 280 -21.36 9.52 26.46
N PRO A 281 -21.10 8.80 25.34
CA PRO A 281 -22.09 8.59 24.28
C PRO A 281 -23.36 7.87 24.74
N ASN A 282 -23.25 6.91 25.64
CA ASN A 282 -24.41 6.16 26.14
C ASN A 282 -25.21 7.03 27.12
N ASP A 283 -24.51 7.74 28.02
CA ASP A 283 -25.15 8.69 28.94
C ASP A 283 -25.87 9.81 28.18
N PHE A 284 -25.35 10.25 27.03
CA PHE A 284 -26.04 11.20 26.17
C PHE A 284 -27.37 10.65 25.65
N MET A 285 -27.39 9.38 25.21
CA MET A 285 -28.61 8.73 24.74
C MET A 285 -29.63 8.52 25.87
N VAL A 286 -29.17 8.13 27.08
CA VAL A 286 -30.03 8.06 28.28
C VAL A 286 -30.57 9.45 28.61
N GLY A 287 -29.71 10.47 28.61
CA GLY A 287 -30.08 11.86 28.87
C GLY A 287 -31.14 12.37 27.90
N GLN A 288 -31.06 12.01 26.62
CA GLN A 288 -32.10 12.35 25.65
C GLN A 288 -33.43 11.63 25.90
N ARG A 289 -33.42 10.36 26.33
CA ARG A 289 -34.65 9.62 26.65
C ARG A 289 -35.40 10.20 27.85
N HIS A 290 -34.66 10.75 28.81
CA HIS A 290 -35.18 11.26 30.08
C HIS A 290 -35.16 12.79 30.22
N ASP A 291 -34.90 13.52 29.13
CA ASP A 291 -34.83 14.99 29.08
C ASP A 291 -33.88 15.61 30.14
N LEU A 292 -32.70 15.00 30.33
CA LEU A 292 -31.72 15.42 31.31
C LEU A 292 -30.85 16.60 30.80
N PRO A 293 -30.44 17.52 31.69
CA PRO A 293 -29.49 18.58 31.32
C PRO A 293 -28.16 18.05 30.76
N VAL A 294 -27.65 18.70 29.72
CA VAL A 294 -26.32 18.40 29.15
C VAL A 294 -25.31 19.40 29.69
N ILE A 295 -24.52 19.00 30.69
CA ILE A 295 -23.62 19.89 31.43
C ILE A 295 -22.16 19.59 31.08
N SER A 296 -21.51 20.52 30.38
CA SER A 296 -20.08 20.39 30.05
C SER A 296 -19.20 20.80 31.24
N MET A 297 -18.39 19.88 31.77
CA MET A 297 -17.46 20.16 32.88
C MET A 297 -16.00 20.38 32.48
N MET A 298 -15.66 20.17 31.20
CA MET A 298 -14.33 20.42 30.65
C MET A 298 -14.35 21.53 29.60
N ASN A 299 -13.25 22.29 29.55
CA ASN A 299 -12.89 23.19 28.45
C ASN A 299 -12.30 22.41 27.27
N ASP A 300 -12.04 23.12 26.17
CA ASP A 300 -11.50 22.55 24.92
C ASP A 300 -10.13 21.86 25.09
N ASP A 301 -9.36 22.18 26.12
CA ASP A 301 -8.06 21.57 26.43
C ASP A 301 -8.14 20.50 27.55
N ALA A 302 -9.36 20.05 27.88
CA ALA A 302 -9.65 19.12 28.97
C ALA A 302 -9.30 19.62 30.39
N THR A 303 -9.09 20.94 30.57
CA THR A 303 -9.11 21.53 31.91
C THR A 303 -10.54 21.66 32.44
N ILE A 304 -10.72 21.62 33.75
CA ILE A 304 -12.05 21.74 34.36
C ILE A 304 -12.60 23.17 34.17
N SER A 305 -13.85 23.28 33.69
CA SER A 305 -14.54 24.56 33.45
C SER A 305 -14.77 25.34 34.74
N ALA A 306 -14.70 26.67 34.67
CA ALA A 306 -15.03 27.55 35.78
C ALA A 306 -16.51 27.50 36.18
N ASP A 307 -17.41 27.16 35.25
CA ASP A 307 -18.85 27.21 35.46
C ASP A 307 -19.34 26.14 36.45
N VAL A 308 -18.70 24.97 36.46
CA VAL A 308 -19.11 23.81 37.29
C VAL A 308 -17.97 23.22 38.11
N GLY A 309 -16.73 23.68 37.90
CA GLY A 309 -15.52 23.12 38.51
C GLY A 309 -15.31 23.47 39.97
N GLY A 310 -15.96 24.52 40.49
CA GLY A 310 -15.72 25.01 41.84
C GLY A 310 -14.23 25.21 42.12
N LYS A 311 -13.70 24.57 43.17
CA LYS A 311 -12.27 24.64 43.54
C LYS A 311 -11.33 23.90 42.57
N TYR A 312 -11.85 23.07 41.66
CA TYR A 312 -11.07 22.33 40.67
C TYR A 312 -10.94 23.10 39.33
N ALA A 313 -11.62 24.24 39.19
CA ALA A 313 -11.61 25.03 37.98
C ALA A 313 -10.17 25.37 37.53
N GLY A 314 -9.87 25.13 36.24
CA GLY A 314 -8.56 25.34 35.63
C GLY A 314 -7.52 24.23 35.84
N MET A 315 -7.80 23.21 36.66
CA MET A 315 -6.93 22.04 36.76
C MET A 315 -7.04 21.14 35.52
N ASP A 316 -5.95 20.49 35.13
CA ASP A 316 -6.01 19.39 34.15
C ASP A 316 -6.90 18.25 34.68
N ARG A 317 -7.64 17.57 33.78
CA ARG A 317 -8.57 16.50 34.16
C ARG A 317 -7.98 15.41 35.05
N TYR A 318 -6.71 15.03 34.86
CA TYR A 318 -6.09 13.97 35.65
C TYR A 318 -5.58 14.48 36.99
N GLU A 319 -5.20 15.76 37.07
CA GLU A 319 -4.90 16.43 38.34
C GLU A 319 -6.17 16.63 39.16
N ALA A 320 -7.25 17.09 38.52
CA ALA A 320 -8.57 17.19 39.11
C ALA A 320 -9.06 15.83 39.62
N ARG A 321 -8.92 14.76 38.83
CA ARG A 321 -9.23 13.38 39.27
C ARG A 321 -8.51 13.02 40.57
N LYS A 322 -7.20 13.24 40.64
CA LYS A 322 -6.40 12.92 41.84
C LYS A 322 -6.90 13.70 43.06
N GLN A 323 -7.13 15.00 42.88
CA GLN A 323 -7.59 15.86 43.98
C GLN A 323 -9.02 15.52 44.42
N MET A 324 -9.93 15.28 43.49
CA MET A 324 -11.32 14.89 43.76
C MET A 324 -11.38 13.55 44.49
N VAL A 325 -10.58 12.56 44.11
CA VAL A 325 -10.53 11.27 44.82
C VAL A 325 -10.06 11.45 46.26
N ALA A 326 -9.03 12.26 46.50
CA ALA A 326 -8.57 12.57 47.86
C ALA A 326 -9.65 13.32 48.68
N ASP A 327 -10.40 14.22 48.06
CA ASP A 327 -11.50 14.94 48.71
C ASP A 327 -12.69 14.02 49.03
N LEU A 328 -13.02 13.07 48.15
CA LEU A 328 -14.05 12.05 48.39
C LEU A 328 -13.66 11.12 49.54
N GLU A 329 -12.38 10.73 49.62
CA GLU A 329 -11.84 9.95 50.74
C GLU A 329 -11.91 10.74 52.06
N ALA A 330 -11.52 12.01 52.04
CA ALA A 330 -11.61 12.89 53.21
C ALA A 330 -13.06 13.11 53.70
N GLN A 331 -14.04 13.07 52.79
CA GLN A 331 -15.48 13.13 53.12
C GLN A 331 -16.06 11.76 53.51
N GLY A 332 -15.27 10.67 53.45
CA GLY A 332 -15.74 9.31 53.73
C GLY A 332 -16.70 8.75 52.67
N LEU A 333 -16.71 9.33 51.48
CA LEU A 333 -17.60 8.93 50.37
C LEU A 333 -16.93 7.94 49.40
N LEU A 334 -15.60 7.80 49.44
CA LEU A 334 -14.88 6.80 48.67
C LEU A 334 -14.94 5.44 49.38
N VAL A 335 -15.56 4.43 48.74
CA VAL A 335 -15.76 3.09 49.32
C VAL A 335 -14.56 2.19 49.07
N LYS A 336 -14.15 2.05 47.81
CA LYS A 336 -13.01 1.24 47.39
C LYS A 336 -12.52 1.67 46.00
N VAL A 337 -11.27 1.31 45.69
CA VAL A 337 -10.62 1.54 44.40
C VAL A 337 -10.10 0.20 43.89
N GLU A 338 -10.60 -0.24 42.73
CA GLU A 338 -10.22 -1.52 42.13
C GLU A 338 -9.40 -1.30 40.85
N PRO A 339 -8.27 -1.98 40.65
CA PRO A 339 -7.56 -1.94 39.37
C PRO A 339 -8.44 -2.42 38.23
N HIS A 340 -8.47 -1.68 37.12
CA HIS A 340 -9.32 -2.01 35.98
C HIS A 340 -8.62 -1.68 34.66
N ARG A 341 -8.56 -2.68 33.77
CA ARG A 341 -8.08 -2.51 32.40
C ARG A 341 -9.26 -2.33 31.47
N HIS A 342 -9.17 -1.31 30.62
CA HIS A 342 -10.22 -1.00 29.65
C HIS A 342 -9.64 -0.40 28.37
N ASN A 343 -10.42 -0.50 27.30
CA ASN A 343 -10.06 0.10 26.02
C ASN A 343 -10.40 1.59 26.03
N VAL A 344 -9.40 2.42 25.74
CA VAL A 344 -9.50 3.87 25.73
C VAL A 344 -9.25 4.37 24.32
N GLY A 345 -10.15 5.22 23.82
CA GLY A 345 -10.00 5.89 22.54
C GLY A 345 -8.89 6.93 22.58
N CYS A 346 -7.98 6.87 21.61
CA CYS A 346 -6.85 7.77 21.45
C CYS A 346 -6.85 8.38 20.05
N CYS A 347 -6.42 9.63 19.94
CA CYS A 347 -6.31 10.30 18.67
C CYS A 347 -5.21 9.61 17.84
N GLN A 348 -5.55 9.03 16.69
CA GLN A 348 -4.60 8.35 15.80
C GLN A 348 -3.33 9.17 15.47
N ARG A 349 -3.46 10.50 15.49
CA ARG A 349 -2.40 11.42 15.03
C ARG A 349 -1.41 11.82 16.12
N CYS A 350 -1.91 12.05 17.34
CA CYS A 350 -1.09 12.57 18.45
C CYS A 350 -1.03 11.63 19.66
N GLY A 351 -1.80 10.54 19.67
CA GLY A 351 -1.86 9.55 20.75
C GLY A 351 -2.60 10.02 22.00
N THR A 352 -3.07 11.28 22.06
CA THR A 352 -3.80 11.79 23.22
C THR A 352 -5.16 11.10 23.37
N THR A 353 -5.50 10.66 24.58
CA THR A 353 -6.83 10.16 24.94
C THR A 353 -7.90 11.18 24.59
N VAL A 354 -8.89 10.71 23.83
CA VAL A 354 -9.96 11.52 23.28
C VAL A 354 -11.04 11.71 24.33
N GLU A 355 -11.68 12.87 24.31
CA GLU A 355 -12.81 13.19 25.18
C GLU A 355 -14.11 13.09 24.40
N PRO A 356 -15.05 12.22 24.79
CA PRO A 356 -16.41 12.35 24.30
C PRO A 356 -16.96 13.70 24.76
N ARG A 357 -17.49 14.50 23.83
CA ARG A 357 -18.11 15.79 24.15
C ARG A 357 -19.39 15.99 23.37
N ALA A 358 -20.46 16.44 24.04
CA ALA A 358 -21.62 16.98 23.36
C ALA A 358 -21.27 18.31 22.67
N SER A 359 -21.30 18.34 21.34
CA SER A 359 -20.92 19.52 20.55
C SER A 359 -21.91 19.77 19.42
N LEU A 360 -22.21 21.04 19.17
CA LEU A 360 -22.96 21.49 18.00
C LEU A 360 -22.02 21.43 16.78
N GLN A 361 -22.33 20.57 15.82
CA GLN A 361 -21.48 20.28 14.66
C GLN A 361 -22.35 20.04 13.42
N TRP A 362 -21.71 20.06 12.25
CA TRP A 362 -22.33 19.70 10.98
C TRP A 362 -22.16 18.22 10.69
N PHE A 363 -23.25 17.57 10.29
CA PHE A 363 -23.31 16.15 10.00
C PHE A 363 -23.92 15.88 8.62
N VAL A 364 -23.48 14.79 7.99
CA VAL A 364 -24.14 14.16 6.83
C VAL A 364 -24.91 12.94 7.30
N SER A 365 -26.21 12.90 7.01
CA SER A 365 -27.07 11.73 7.19
C SER A 365 -26.66 10.64 6.20
N MET A 366 -26.11 9.54 6.71
CA MET A 366 -25.47 8.52 5.86
C MET A 366 -26.43 7.42 5.39
N LYS A 367 -27.56 7.23 6.08
CA LYS A 367 -28.46 6.09 5.84
C LYS A 367 -28.94 5.99 4.39
N GLU A 368 -29.34 7.11 3.80
CA GLU A 368 -29.84 7.15 2.41
C GLU A 368 -28.71 7.09 1.37
N LEU A 369 -27.52 7.59 1.71
CA LEU A 369 -26.33 7.55 0.84
C LEU A 369 -25.67 6.17 0.81
N ALA A 370 -25.81 5.40 1.89
CA ALA A 370 -25.16 4.11 2.05
C ALA A 370 -25.76 3.01 1.16
N GLN A 371 -27.10 3.00 1.01
CA GLN A 371 -27.78 1.90 0.33
C GLN A 371 -27.37 1.74 -1.15
N PRO A 372 -27.34 2.80 -1.99
CA PRO A 372 -26.87 2.67 -3.37
C PRO A 372 -25.41 2.19 -3.48
N ALA A 373 -24.57 2.62 -2.54
CA ALA A 373 -23.17 2.24 -2.47
C ALA A 373 -22.97 0.77 -2.03
N ILE A 374 -23.89 0.22 -1.23
CA ILE A 374 -23.96 -1.21 -0.92
C ILE A 374 -24.39 -2.01 -2.15
N ASP A 375 -25.45 -1.55 -2.83
CA ASP A 375 -26.08 -2.27 -3.93
C ASP A 375 -25.12 -2.43 -5.13
N VAL A 376 -24.36 -1.38 -5.49
CA VAL A 376 -23.42 -1.43 -6.63
C VAL A 376 -22.27 -2.42 -6.42
N VAL A 377 -21.90 -2.69 -5.16
CA VAL A 377 -20.87 -3.68 -4.82
C VAL A 377 -21.49 -5.08 -4.77
N LYS A 378 -22.67 -5.23 -4.14
CA LYS A 378 -23.38 -6.52 -4.10
C LYS A 378 -23.76 -7.03 -5.49
N SER A 379 -24.08 -6.13 -6.44
CA SER A 379 -24.39 -6.51 -7.82
C SER A 379 -23.17 -6.94 -8.64
N GLY A 380 -21.95 -6.64 -8.17
CA GLY A 380 -20.70 -6.88 -8.90
C GLY A 380 -20.42 -5.86 -10.00
N GLU A 381 -21.19 -4.77 -10.09
CA GLU A 381 -20.94 -3.67 -11.01
C GLU A 381 -19.67 -2.89 -10.65
N LEU A 382 -19.37 -2.76 -9.35
CA LEU A 382 -18.11 -2.28 -8.81
C LEU A 382 -17.43 -3.42 -8.07
N ARG A 383 -16.21 -3.78 -8.47
CA ARG A 383 -15.53 -4.99 -7.99
C ARG A 383 -14.32 -4.65 -7.14
N TYR A 384 -14.15 -5.33 -6.01
CA TYR A 384 -12.90 -5.28 -5.26
C TYR A 384 -11.97 -6.41 -5.70
N ILE A 385 -10.69 -6.08 -5.83
CA ILE A 385 -9.63 -7.02 -6.19
C ILE A 385 -8.55 -6.92 -5.11
N PRO A 386 -8.32 -7.97 -4.30
CA PRO A 386 -9.09 -9.22 -4.23
C PRO A 386 -10.50 -9.07 -3.65
N LYS A 387 -11.40 -9.99 -4.04
CA LYS A 387 -12.81 -10.04 -3.61
C LYS A 387 -13.03 -10.02 -2.09
N ARG A 388 -12.07 -10.54 -1.30
CA ARG A 388 -12.21 -10.61 0.16
C ARG A 388 -12.43 -9.25 0.85
N PHE A 389 -12.00 -8.15 0.24
CA PHE A 389 -12.19 -6.81 0.80
C PHE A 389 -13.63 -6.29 0.68
N GLU A 390 -14.47 -6.92 -0.16
CA GLU A 390 -15.90 -6.60 -0.25
C GLU A 390 -16.60 -6.77 1.10
N ASN A 391 -16.28 -7.84 1.83
CA ASN A 391 -16.93 -8.13 3.11
C ASN A 391 -16.69 -7.04 4.16
N GLY A 392 -15.44 -6.55 4.25
CA GLY A 392 -15.09 -5.46 5.17
C GLY A 392 -15.77 -4.14 4.79
N TYR A 393 -15.82 -3.84 3.49
CA TYR A 393 -16.54 -2.69 2.97
C TYR A 393 -18.05 -2.77 3.27
N LEU A 394 -18.69 -3.89 2.97
CA LEU A 394 -20.13 -4.08 3.16
C LEU A 394 -20.52 -3.99 4.63
N TYR A 395 -19.77 -4.65 5.51
CA TYR A 395 -19.96 -4.55 6.95
C TYR A 395 -19.88 -3.10 7.43
N TRP A 396 -18.91 -2.33 6.92
CA TRP A 396 -18.77 -0.92 7.28
C TRP A 396 -19.95 -0.07 6.79
N MET A 397 -20.34 -0.23 5.53
CA MET A 397 -21.46 0.53 4.95
C MET A 397 -22.80 0.20 5.60
N GLU A 398 -23.04 -1.06 5.97
CA GLU A 398 -24.29 -1.50 6.62
C GLU A 398 -24.43 -0.96 8.06
N ASN A 399 -23.31 -0.66 8.72
CA ASN A 399 -23.26 -0.16 10.11
C ASN A 399 -22.85 1.33 10.20
N ILE A 400 -22.86 2.05 9.08
CA ILE A 400 -22.37 3.42 9.02
C ILE A 400 -23.25 4.36 9.84
N ARG A 401 -22.61 5.28 10.58
CA ARG A 401 -23.26 6.36 11.33
C ARG A 401 -23.17 7.68 10.56
N ASP A 402 -24.01 8.65 10.95
CA ASP A 402 -23.94 10.00 10.39
C ASP A 402 -22.53 10.57 10.56
N TRP A 403 -22.03 11.16 9.49
CA TRP A 403 -20.65 11.58 9.41
C TRP A 403 -20.51 13.02 9.86
N CYS A 404 -19.73 13.25 10.92
CA CYS A 404 -19.34 14.60 11.36
C CYS A 404 -18.39 15.24 10.34
N ILE A 405 -18.84 16.30 9.67
CA ILE A 405 -18.10 16.99 8.59
C ILE A 405 -17.44 18.29 9.02
N SER A 406 -17.82 18.90 10.16
CA SER A 406 -17.15 20.12 10.65
C SER A 406 -15.88 19.80 11.43
N ARG A 407 -14.89 20.70 11.35
CA ARG A 407 -13.59 20.65 12.05
C ARG A 407 -13.19 22.07 12.49
N GLN A 408 -12.66 22.20 13.71
CA GLN A 408 -12.26 23.47 14.32
C GLN A 408 -10.83 23.84 13.93
N LEU A 409 -10.57 23.86 12.62
CA LEU A 409 -9.24 24.06 12.05
C LEU A 409 -9.19 25.35 11.25
N TRP A 410 -7.99 25.86 11.01
CA TRP A 410 -7.81 27.05 10.18
C TRP A 410 -7.52 26.67 8.73
N TRP A 411 -6.89 25.53 8.49
CA TRP A 411 -6.57 24.99 7.17
C TRP A 411 -7.63 23.99 6.67
N GLY A 412 -8.29 24.28 5.56
CA GLY A 412 -9.32 23.44 4.95
C GLY A 412 -10.40 24.27 4.23
N HIS A 413 -11.39 23.60 3.63
CA HIS A 413 -12.51 24.29 3.00
C HIS A 413 -13.41 24.88 4.09
N ARG A 414 -13.58 26.21 4.13
CA ARG A 414 -14.50 26.84 5.08
C ARG A 414 -15.94 26.43 4.80
N ILE A 415 -16.71 26.17 5.85
CA ILE A 415 -18.12 25.84 5.73
C ILE A 415 -18.87 27.05 5.13
N PRO A 416 -19.68 26.86 4.08
CA PRO A 416 -20.40 27.96 3.40
C PRO A 416 -21.68 28.39 4.15
N ALA A 417 -21.64 28.37 5.49
CA ALA A 417 -22.74 28.75 6.36
C ALA A 417 -22.51 30.14 6.96
N TYR A 418 -23.55 30.96 7.04
CA TYR A 418 -23.52 32.35 7.51
C TYR A 418 -24.57 32.54 8.61
N TYR A 419 -24.11 32.89 9.81
CA TYR A 419 -24.95 33.08 10.98
C TYR A 419 -25.36 34.54 11.12
N CYS A 420 -26.67 34.79 11.14
CA CYS A 420 -27.22 36.11 11.42
C CYS A 420 -26.82 36.59 12.82
N GLN A 421 -26.22 37.78 12.91
CA GLN A 421 -25.79 38.37 14.18
C GLN A 421 -26.94 39.05 14.96
N ASN A 422 -28.17 38.98 14.46
CA ASN A 422 -29.36 39.42 15.20
C ASN A 422 -29.90 38.29 16.10
N PRO A 423 -29.86 38.42 17.45
CA PRO A 423 -30.30 37.39 18.39
C PRO A 423 -31.77 36.97 18.26
N SER A 424 -32.62 37.83 17.68
CA SER A 424 -34.04 37.54 17.44
C SER A 424 -34.29 36.78 16.12
N CYS A 425 -33.37 36.86 15.15
CA CYS A 425 -33.53 36.22 13.85
C CYS A 425 -33.00 34.79 13.85
N LYS A 426 -31.79 34.58 14.43
CA LYS A 426 -31.06 33.29 14.49
C LYS A 426 -31.03 32.48 13.19
N HIS A 427 -31.18 33.16 12.05
CA HIS A 427 -31.20 32.50 10.74
C HIS A 427 -29.79 32.12 10.31
N THR A 428 -29.62 30.89 9.87
CA THR A 428 -28.43 30.40 9.19
C THR A 428 -28.71 30.37 7.69
N ALA A 429 -27.91 31.10 6.92
CA ALA A 429 -27.96 31.08 5.46
C ALA A 429 -26.81 30.24 4.91
N ILE A 430 -27.06 29.40 3.91
CA ILE A 430 -26.01 28.70 3.16
C ILE A 430 -25.81 29.43 1.83
N SER A 431 -24.58 29.79 1.50
CA SER A 431 -24.26 30.56 0.29
C SER A 431 -22.90 30.19 -0.28
N LEU A 432 -22.85 30.03 -1.61
CA LEU A 432 -21.59 29.87 -2.35
C LEU A 432 -20.83 31.19 -2.43
N ASP A 433 -21.56 32.30 -2.58
CA ASP A 433 -20.98 33.64 -2.58
C ASP A 433 -20.87 34.20 -1.16
N PRO A 434 -19.84 35.01 -0.86
CA PRO A 434 -19.75 35.74 0.40
C PRO A 434 -21.00 36.57 0.68
N LEU A 435 -21.52 36.46 1.91
CA LEU A 435 -22.63 37.26 2.39
C LEU A 435 -22.16 38.21 3.50
N ASP A 436 -22.52 39.49 3.36
CA ASP A 436 -22.31 40.51 4.39
C ASP A 436 -23.58 40.76 5.23
N LYS A 437 -24.75 40.44 4.68
CA LYS A 437 -26.06 40.71 5.29
C LYS A 437 -26.97 39.48 5.24
N CYS A 438 -27.79 39.34 6.27
CA CYS A 438 -28.75 38.26 6.42
C CYS A 438 -29.87 38.42 5.39
N PRO A 439 -30.15 37.38 4.57
CA PRO A 439 -31.20 37.47 3.54
C PRO A 439 -32.61 37.63 4.13
N LYS A 440 -32.80 37.30 5.42
CA LYS A 440 -34.09 37.36 6.10
C LYS A 440 -34.38 38.70 6.79
N CYS A 441 -33.37 39.35 7.37
CA CYS A 441 -33.58 40.56 8.19
C CYS A 441 -32.61 41.72 7.92
N GLY A 442 -31.65 41.56 6.99
CA GLY A 442 -30.69 42.60 6.62
C GLY A 442 -29.58 42.89 7.64
N ALA A 443 -29.60 42.26 8.81
CA ALA A 443 -28.55 42.38 9.82
C ALA A 443 -27.22 41.77 9.34
N PRO A 444 -26.06 42.17 9.90
CA PRO A 444 -24.78 41.54 9.57
C PRO A 444 -24.79 40.03 9.79
N VAL A 445 -24.05 39.30 8.96
CA VAL A 445 -23.79 37.87 9.15
C VAL A 445 -22.32 37.60 9.44
N LYS A 446 -22.02 36.48 10.09
CA LYS A 446 -20.67 35.95 10.27
C LYS A 446 -20.60 34.57 9.66
N GLN A 447 -19.65 34.32 8.77
CA GLN A 447 -19.41 32.99 8.23
C GLN A 447 -18.92 32.05 9.34
N ASP A 448 -19.36 30.81 9.31
CA ASP A 448 -18.86 29.71 10.13
C ASP A 448 -17.32 29.66 10.07
N GLU A 449 -16.70 29.60 11.24
CA GLU A 449 -15.24 29.61 11.36
C GLU A 449 -14.64 28.24 11.06
N ASP A 450 -15.44 27.19 11.20
CA ASP A 450 -15.07 25.80 10.97
C ASP A 450 -14.73 25.53 9.50
N THR A 451 -13.93 24.49 9.32
CA THR A 451 -13.62 23.90 8.02
C THR A 451 -14.28 22.54 7.88
N LEU A 452 -14.41 22.07 6.65
CA LEU A 452 -14.85 20.73 6.34
C LEU A 452 -13.73 19.71 6.57
N ASP A 453 -14.13 18.50 6.96
CA ASP A 453 -13.30 17.30 6.99
C ASP A 453 -12.55 17.13 5.65
N THR A 454 -11.26 16.81 5.70
CA THR A 454 -10.45 16.54 4.49
C THR A 454 -11.09 15.47 3.63
N TRP A 455 -11.64 14.43 4.26
CA TRP A 455 -12.30 13.35 3.53
C TRP A 455 -13.58 13.81 2.81
N PHE A 456 -14.13 14.99 3.13
CA PHE A 456 -15.25 15.61 2.40
C PHE A 456 -14.83 16.11 1.03
N SER A 457 -13.64 16.70 0.91
CA SER A 457 -13.08 17.04 -0.40
C SER A 457 -12.55 15.81 -1.13
N SER A 458 -11.84 14.92 -0.43
CA SER A 458 -11.17 13.78 -1.07
C SER A 458 -12.17 12.73 -1.57
N ALA A 459 -13.40 12.69 -1.03
CA ALA A 459 -14.50 11.89 -1.56
C ALA A 459 -14.93 12.30 -2.99
N LEU A 460 -14.64 13.53 -3.40
CA LEU A 460 -15.03 14.06 -4.71
C LEU A 460 -13.94 13.86 -5.77
N TRP A 461 -12.80 13.27 -5.39
CA TRP A 461 -11.59 13.23 -6.20
C TRP A 461 -11.76 12.66 -7.62
N PRO A 462 -12.54 11.58 -7.87
CA PRO A 462 -12.64 10.99 -9.21
C PRO A 462 -13.31 11.89 -10.27
N PHE A 463 -14.05 12.92 -9.86
CA PHE A 463 -14.84 13.76 -10.77
C PHE A 463 -14.56 15.26 -10.61
N SER A 464 -14.29 15.76 -9.39
CA SER A 464 -13.93 17.15 -9.17
C SER A 464 -12.65 17.55 -9.92
N THR A 465 -11.70 16.63 -9.98
CA THR A 465 -10.42 16.79 -10.68
C THR A 465 -10.58 16.89 -12.21
N LEU A 466 -11.66 16.32 -12.75
CA LEU A 466 -12.02 16.37 -14.17
C LEU A 466 -12.88 17.59 -14.53
N GLY A 467 -13.19 18.46 -13.56
CA GLY A 467 -13.90 19.72 -13.78
C GLY A 467 -15.35 19.73 -13.32
N TRP A 468 -15.86 18.65 -12.72
CA TRP A 468 -17.14 18.70 -12.01
C TRP A 468 -17.06 19.78 -10.91
N PRO A 469 -18.06 20.66 -10.75
CA PRO A 469 -19.45 20.48 -11.19
C PRO A 469 -19.81 21.02 -12.56
N ASP A 470 -18.84 21.57 -13.30
CA ASP A 470 -19.07 22.00 -14.67
C ASP A 470 -19.15 20.78 -15.60
N LYS A 471 -19.85 20.92 -16.72
CA LYS A 471 -19.93 19.88 -17.76
C LYS A 471 -18.75 20.02 -18.73
N THR A 472 -17.57 19.67 -18.26
CA THR A 472 -16.35 19.72 -19.07
C THR A 472 -16.27 18.53 -20.03
N PRO A 473 -15.63 18.68 -21.20
CA PRO A 473 -15.33 17.56 -22.09
C PRO A 473 -14.53 16.45 -21.40
N GLU A 474 -13.62 16.81 -20.50
CA GLU A 474 -12.82 15.86 -19.72
C GLU A 474 -13.70 15.01 -18.81
N MET A 475 -14.68 15.62 -18.12
CA MET A 475 -15.63 14.89 -17.29
C MET A 475 -16.49 13.93 -18.12
N GLU A 476 -16.92 14.34 -19.32
CA GLU A 476 -17.72 13.46 -20.18
C GLU A 476 -16.92 12.29 -20.76
N TYR A 477 -15.63 12.51 -21.07
CA TYR A 477 -14.79 11.50 -21.71
C TYR A 477 -14.08 10.57 -20.72
N PHE A 478 -13.55 11.09 -19.60
CA PHE A 478 -12.69 10.33 -18.68
C PHE A 478 -13.42 9.81 -17.43
N TYR A 479 -14.68 10.19 -17.20
CA TYR A 479 -15.51 9.69 -16.09
C TYR A 479 -16.71 8.86 -16.61
N PRO A 480 -17.09 7.74 -15.96
CA PRO A 480 -16.46 7.10 -14.80
C PRO A 480 -15.01 6.68 -15.03
N THR A 481 -14.21 6.71 -13.97
CA THR A 481 -12.82 6.21 -14.05
C THR A 481 -12.81 4.68 -14.12
N ASN A 482 -11.66 4.08 -14.44
CA ASN A 482 -11.59 2.64 -14.72
C ASN A 482 -11.17 1.85 -13.48
N THR A 483 -10.03 2.21 -12.89
CA THR A 483 -9.43 1.48 -11.77
C THR A 483 -9.01 2.45 -10.68
N LEU A 484 -9.44 2.19 -9.45
CA LEU A 484 -8.87 2.81 -8.26
C LEU A 484 -7.84 1.84 -7.67
N VAL A 485 -6.59 2.27 -7.54
CA VAL A 485 -5.54 1.51 -6.86
C VAL A 485 -5.27 2.17 -5.52
N THR A 486 -5.29 1.41 -4.42
CA THR A 486 -4.96 1.94 -3.10
C THR A 486 -4.67 0.85 -2.05
N GLY A 487 -4.22 1.27 -0.86
CA GLY A 487 -4.03 0.41 0.30
C GLY A 487 -5.34 0.09 1.03
N TYR A 488 -5.40 -1.08 1.69
CA TYR A 488 -6.60 -1.46 2.45
C TYR A 488 -6.90 -0.55 3.65
N ASP A 489 -5.92 0.21 4.11
CA ASP A 489 -6.02 1.09 5.28
C ASP A 489 -6.93 2.29 5.05
N ILE A 490 -7.18 2.68 3.79
CA ILE A 490 -8.05 3.80 3.44
C ILE A 490 -9.39 3.42 2.79
N ILE A 491 -9.77 2.14 2.81
CA ILE A 491 -11.09 1.69 2.35
C ILE A 491 -12.25 2.44 3.04
N PRO A 492 -12.35 2.48 4.39
CA PRO A 492 -13.48 3.14 5.06
C PRO A 492 -13.41 4.66 4.96
N PHE A 493 -12.19 5.22 4.89
CA PHE A 493 -11.98 6.67 4.88
C PHE A 493 -12.20 7.30 3.51
N TRP A 494 -11.82 6.61 2.44
CA TRP A 494 -11.71 7.21 1.12
C TRP A 494 -12.50 6.46 0.05
N VAL A 495 -12.23 5.16 -0.14
CA VAL A 495 -12.88 4.36 -1.18
C VAL A 495 -14.38 4.41 -1.02
N ALA A 496 -14.88 4.13 0.19
CA ALA A 496 -16.30 4.13 0.47
C ALA A 496 -16.94 5.50 0.24
N ARG A 497 -16.22 6.58 0.57
CA ARG A 497 -16.72 7.94 0.40
C ARG A 497 -16.81 8.37 -1.05
N MET A 498 -15.84 7.95 -1.87
CA MET A 498 -15.92 8.15 -3.31
C MET A 498 -17.10 7.40 -3.93
N ILE A 499 -17.38 6.18 -3.49
CA ILE A 499 -18.48 5.37 -4.05
C ILE A 499 -19.82 6.06 -3.84
N PHE A 500 -20.19 6.40 -2.60
CA PHE A 500 -21.48 7.07 -2.39
C PHE A 500 -21.50 8.47 -3.02
N SER A 501 -20.39 9.21 -3.01
CA SER A 501 -20.33 10.57 -3.55
C SER A 501 -20.49 10.58 -5.08
N GLY A 502 -19.84 9.64 -5.78
CA GLY A 502 -20.01 9.49 -7.22
C GLY A 502 -21.47 9.16 -7.57
N LEU A 503 -22.06 8.18 -6.88
CA LEU A 503 -23.45 7.78 -7.10
C LEU A 503 -24.43 8.94 -6.85
N GLU A 504 -24.26 9.64 -5.73
CA GLU A 504 -25.16 10.73 -5.32
C GLU A 504 -25.04 11.98 -6.19
N HIS A 505 -23.82 12.38 -6.57
CA HIS A 505 -23.58 13.67 -7.24
C HIS A 505 -23.51 13.56 -8.76
N THR A 506 -23.16 12.40 -9.29
CA THR A 506 -23.04 12.20 -10.75
C THR A 506 -24.02 11.16 -11.29
N GLY A 507 -24.73 10.42 -10.44
CA GLY A 507 -25.62 9.32 -10.85
C GLY A 507 -24.88 8.10 -11.41
N GLN A 508 -23.55 8.02 -11.23
CA GLN A 508 -22.72 6.95 -11.77
C GLN A 508 -21.68 6.51 -10.74
N LYS A 509 -21.27 5.24 -10.78
CA LYS A 509 -20.16 4.77 -9.95
C LYS A 509 -18.87 5.52 -10.32
N PRO A 510 -18.00 5.86 -9.35
CA PRO A 510 -16.79 6.63 -9.63
C PRO A 510 -15.70 5.84 -10.38
N PHE A 511 -15.68 4.52 -10.19
CA PHE A 511 -14.75 3.58 -10.81
C PHE A 511 -15.41 2.21 -10.99
N LYS A 512 -14.85 1.39 -11.90
CA LYS A 512 -15.30 0.01 -12.13
C LYS A 512 -14.61 -0.99 -11.21
N ASP A 513 -13.30 -0.89 -11.07
CA ASP A 513 -12.46 -1.85 -10.35
C ASP A 513 -11.69 -1.17 -9.21
N VAL A 514 -11.66 -1.79 -8.03
CA VAL A 514 -10.87 -1.34 -6.87
C VAL A 514 -9.76 -2.34 -6.60
N LEU A 515 -8.55 -2.03 -7.05
CA LEU A 515 -7.36 -2.82 -6.79
C LEU A 515 -6.76 -2.44 -5.44
N ILE A 516 -6.92 -3.32 -4.47
CA ILE A 516 -6.36 -3.17 -3.13
C ILE A 516 -5.00 -3.84 -3.07
N HIS A 517 -3.97 -3.11 -2.67
CA HIS A 517 -2.67 -3.65 -2.32
C HIS A 517 -2.47 -3.68 -0.80
N GLY A 518 -1.55 -4.51 -0.32
CA GLY A 518 -1.14 -4.45 1.09
C GLY A 518 -0.10 -3.37 1.35
N LEU A 519 0.41 -3.32 2.57
CA LEU A 519 1.38 -2.34 3.03
C LEU A 519 2.81 -2.87 2.89
N VAL A 520 3.76 -1.95 2.68
CA VAL A 520 5.18 -2.26 2.81
C VAL A 520 5.56 -2.27 4.28
N ARG A 521 6.09 -3.40 4.73
CA ARG A 521 6.54 -3.66 6.10
C ARG A 521 8.06 -3.75 6.16
N ASP A 522 8.60 -3.48 7.33
CA ASP A 522 10.03 -3.71 7.57
C ASP A 522 10.40 -5.20 7.48
N GLU A 523 11.70 -5.51 7.60
CA GLU A 523 12.22 -6.88 7.52
C GLU A 523 11.58 -7.84 8.55
N LEU A 524 11.08 -7.31 9.67
CA LEU A 524 10.42 -8.05 10.74
C LEU A 524 8.90 -8.17 10.55
N GLY A 525 8.33 -7.56 9.52
CA GLY A 525 6.88 -7.55 9.28
C GLY A 525 6.13 -6.50 10.10
N ARG A 526 6.81 -5.52 10.70
CA ARG A 526 6.15 -4.40 11.39
C ARG A 526 5.78 -3.31 10.39
N LYS A 527 4.69 -2.60 10.66
CA LYS A 527 4.31 -1.42 9.87
C LYS A 527 5.45 -0.40 9.95
N MET A 528 5.83 0.17 8.80
CA MET A 528 6.82 1.23 8.78
C MET A 528 6.25 2.49 9.45
N SER A 529 7.00 3.10 10.36
CA SER A 529 6.60 4.32 11.06
C SER A 529 7.81 5.16 11.46
N LYS A 530 7.59 6.47 11.64
CA LYS A 530 8.64 7.39 12.11
C LYS A 530 9.05 7.12 13.55
N SER A 531 8.12 6.71 14.43
CA SER A 531 8.41 6.39 15.83
C SER A 531 9.31 5.16 15.99
N LEU A 532 9.16 4.16 15.12
CA LEU A 532 10.03 2.99 15.09
C LEU A 532 11.35 3.21 14.34
N GLY A 533 11.52 4.35 13.65
CA GLY A 533 12.71 4.65 12.85
C GLY A 533 12.98 3.63 11.74
N ASN A 534 11.97 2.84 11.34
CA ASN A 534 12.09 1.71 10.41
C ASN A 534 11.58 2.05 8.99
N GLY A 535 11.38 3.34 8.70
CA GLY A 535 11.00 3.81 7.37
C GLY A 535 12.18 3.80 6.41
N VAL A 536 11.92 3.45 5.15
CA VAL A 536 12.92 3.49 4.07
C VAL A 536 12.51 4.60 3.09
N ASP A 537 13.44 5.51 2.79
CA ASP A 537 13.23 6.54 1.79
C ASP A 537 13.42 5.94 0.38
N PRO A 538 12.39 5.97 -0.49
CA PRO A 538 12.53 5.48 -1.86
C PRO A 538 13.64 6.19 -2.64
N LEU A 539 13.92 7.48 -2.37
CA LEU A 539 14.98 8.22 -3.07
C LEU A 539 16.38 7.67 -2.75
N GLU A 540 16.64 7.25 -1.51
CA GLU A 540 17.92 6.63 -1.14
C GLU A 540 18.12 5.30 -1.87
N ILE A 541 17.04 4.53 -2.04
CA ILE A 541 17.08 3.28 -2.80
C ILE A 541 17.30 3.54 -4.28
N ILE A 542 16.60 4.53 -4.86
CA ILE A 542 16.79 4.95 -6.26
C ILE A 542 18.24 5.40 -6.48
N ASP A 543 18.80 6.21 -5.58
CA ASP A 543 20.19 6.65 -5.69
C ASP A 543 21.16 5.45 -5.63
N LYS A 544 20.89 4.42 -4.84
CA LYS A 544 21.80 3.27 -4.72
C LYS A 544 21.63 2.22 -5.82
N TYR A 545 20.41 1.98 -6.30
CA TYR A 545 20.07 0.83 -7.15
C TYR A 545 19.40 1.19 -8.49
N GLY A 546 18.92 2.43 -8.65
CA GLY A 546 18.08 2.86 -9.77
C GLY A 546 16.59 2.69 -9.50
N ALA A 547 15.77 3.47 -10.19
CA ALA A 547 14.31 3.46 -10.06
C ALA A 547 13.69 2.16 -10.57
N ASP A 548 14.20 1.61 -11.67
CA ASP A 548 13.70 0.34 -12.22
C ASP A 548 13.89 -0.83 -11.26
N ALA A 549 15.02 -0.88 -10.54
CA ALA A 549 15.29 -1.92 -9.56
C ALA A 549 14.31 -1.85 -8.39
N LEU A 550 14.01 -0.64 -7.91
CA LEU A 550 13.01 -0.39 -6.87
C LEU A 550 11.60 -0.82 -7.34
N ARG A 551 11.17 -0.37 -8.52
CA ARG A 551 9.85 -0.71 -9.09
C ARG A 551 9.67 -2.22 -9.25
N LEU A 552 10.66 -2.89 -9.83
CA LEU A 552 10.61 -4.34 -10.00
C LEU A 552 10.48 -5.05 -8.64
N THR A 553 11.25 -4.61 -7.63
CA THR A 553 11.21 -5.16 -6.27
C THR A 553 9.82 -5.06 -5.63
N LEU A 554 9.11 -3.97 -5.88
CA LEU A 554 7.80 -3.68 -5.29
C LEU A 554 6.69 -4.59 -5.83
N VAL A 555 6.88 -5.14 -7.03
CA VAL A 555 5.88 -5.95 -7.74
C VAL A 555 6.21 -7.43 -7.68
N THR A 556 7.50 -7.80 -7.71
CA THR A 556 7.93 -9.20 -7.68
C THR A 556 7.51 -9.91 -6.38
N GLY A 557 6.85 -11.06 -6.52
CA GLY A 557 6.43 -11.90 -5.39
C GLY A 557 5.31 -11.28 -4.55
N ASN A 558 4.57 -10.30 -5.09
CA ASN A 558 3.46 -9.67 -4.40
C ASN A 558 2.13 -10.03 -5.05
N ALA A 559 1.24 -10.67 -4.28
CA ALA A 559 -0.14 -10.91 -4.69
C ALA A 559 -1.01 -9.72 -4.27
N PRO A 560 -2.03 -9.33 -5.05
CA PRO A 560 -2.93 -8.24 -4.68
C PRO A 560 -3.47 -8.41 -3.26
N GLY A 561 -3.48 -7.32 -2.50
CA GLY A 561 -4.00 -7.27 -1.14
C GLY A 561 -3.10 -7.84 -0.04
N ASN A 562 -1.93 -8.40 -0.36
CA ASN A 562 -0.99 -8.91 0.65
C ASN A 562 0.07 -7.86 1.00
N ASP A 563 0.50 -7.88 2.26
CA ASP A 563 1.60 -7.06 2.72
C ASP A 563 2.94 -7.61 2.20
N MET A 564 3.87 -6.72 1.87
CA MET A 564 5.22 -7.10 1.45
C MET A 564 6.25 -6.76 2.52
N ARG A 565 7.17 -7.68 2.78
CA ARG A 565 8.37 -7.39 3.58
C ARG A 565 9.46 -6.82 2.68
N TRP A 566 9.94 -5.64 3.02
CA TRP A 566 11.12 -5.04 2.44
C TRP A 566 12.37 -5.75 2.94
N THR A 567 13.34 -6.00 2.05
CA THR A 567 14.68 -6.52 2.38
C THR A 567 15.66 -6.03 1.32
N GLU A 568 16.88 -5.65 1.71
CA GLU A 568 17.90 -5.14 0.77
C GLU A 568 18.34 -6.20 -0.28
N THR A 569 18.24 -7.48 0.05
CA THR A 569 18.53 -8.59 -0.88
C THR A 569 17.60 -8.57 -2.09
N LYS A 570 16.32 -8.26 -1.91
CA LYS A 570 15.34 -8.23 -3.01
C LYS A 570 15.70 -7.16 -4.05
N VAL A 571 16.00 -5.94 -3.60
CA VAL A 571 16.40 -4.85 -4.53
C VAL A 571 17.74 -5.11 -5.20
N THR A 572 18.66 -5.77 -4.50
CA THR A 572 19.92 -6.23 -5.10
C THR A 572 19.67 -7.23 -6.23
N ASN A 573 18.73 -8.17 -6.06
CA ASN A 573 18.35 -9.13 -7.10
C ASN A 573 17.70 -8.44 -8.31
N SER A 574 16.80 -7.48 -8.08
CA SER A 574 16.19 -6.69 -9.17
C SER A 574 17.21 -5.86 -9.94
N ARG A 575 18.21 -5.27 -9.26
CA ARG A 575 19.35 -4.61 -9.93
C ARG A 575 20.18 -5.60 -10.76
N ASN A 576 20.43 -6.81 -10.25
CA ASN A 576 21.17 -7.83 -10.98
C ASN A 576 20.42 -8.27 -12.24
N PHE A 577 19.08 -8.36 -12.17
CA PHE A 577 18.22 -8.58 -13.32
C PHE A 577 18.35 -7.46 -14.36
N ALA A 578 18.28 -6.19 -13.94
CA ALA A 578 18.51 -5.04 -14.83
C ALA A 578 19.86 -5.15 -15.56
N ASN A 579 20.93 -5.50 -14.82
CA ASN A 579 22.25 -5.68 -15.40
C ASN A 579 22.33 -6.90 -16.36
N LYS A 580 21.62 -8.00 -16.09
CA LYS A 580 21.54 -9.16 -17.00
C LYS A 580 20.87 -8.76 -18.32
N LEU A 581 19.74 -8.04 -18.25
CA LEU A 581 19.07 -7.49 -19.44
C LEU A 581 20.00 -6.58 -20.24
N TRP A 582 20.67 -5.64 -19.58
CA TRP A 582 21.63 -4.73 -20.21
C TRP A 582 22.72 -5.49 -20.97
N ASN A 583 23.32 -6.52 -20.34
CA ASN A 583 24.37 -7.32 -20.96
C ASN A 583 23.86 -8.16 -22.14
N ALA A 584 22.64 -8.69 -22.06
CA ALA A 584 22.00 -9.40 -23.18
C ALA A 584 21.79 -8.46 -24.37
N SER A 585 21.25 -7.26 -24.14
CA SER A 585 21.05 -6.26 -25.20
C SER A 585 22.36 -5.79 -25.82
N ARG A 586 23.40 -5.57 -25.01
CA ARG A 586 24.75 -5.28 -25.50
C ARG A 586 25.29 -6.38 -26.40
N TYR A 587 25.18 -7.64 -25.96
CA TYR A 587 25.64 -8.78 -26.73
C TYR A 587 24.96 -8.81 -28.11
N ILE A 588 23.63 -8.62 -28.16
CA ILE A 588 22.89 -8.59 -29.42
C ILE A 588 23.44 -7.47 -30.31
N LEU A 589 23.46 -6.23 -29.82
CA LEU A 589 23.90 -5.06 -30.58
C LEU A 589 25.31 -5.19 -31.15
N MET A 590 26.25 -5.74 -30.36
CA MET A 590 27.65 -5.95 -30.78
C MET A 590 27.79 -7.02 -31.87
N ASN A 591 26.81 -7.89 -32.03
CA ASN A 591 26.83 -8.98 -32.99
C ASN A 591 25.88 -8.73 -34.16
N LEU A 592 25.40 -7.50 -34.39
CA LEU A 592 24.60 -7.16 -35.56
C LEU A 592 25.49 -6.63 -36.70
N PRO A 593 25.14 -6.90 -37.97
CA PRO A 593 25.72 -6.22 -39.13
C PRO A 593 25.55 -4.69 -39.05
N GLU A 594 26.50 -3.95 -39.64
CA GLU A 594 26.45 -2.47 -39.66
C GLU A 594 25.20 -1.93 -40.36
N ASP A 595 24.71 -2.64 -41.38
CA ASP A 595 23.55 -2.29 -42.20
C ASP A 595 22.23 -2.93 -41.72
N PHE A 596 22.25 -3.65 -40.59
CA PHE A 596 21.04 -4.26 -40.01
C PHE A 596 19.89 -3.25 -39.82
N GLY A 597 18.74 -3.53 -40.43
CA GLY A 597 17.56 -2.68 -40.41
C GLY A 597 16.47 -3.18 -39.47
N THR A 598 15.22 -3.10 -39.92
CA THR A 598 14.07 -3.71 -39.26
C THR A 598 14.20 -5.24 -39.25
N PRO A 599 13.97 -5.90 -38.10
CA PRO A 599 14.04 -7.35 -38.05
C PRO A 599 12.97 -7.97 -38.95
N VAL A 600 13.37 -8.93 -39.78
CA VAL A 600 12.50 -9.73 -40.66
C VAL A 600 12.65 -11.19 -40.28
N LEU A 601 11.56 -11.80 -39.79
CA LEU A 601 11.55 -13.22 -39.47
C LEU A 601 11.67 -14.05 -40.76
N PRO A 602 12.64 -14.98 -40.86
CA PRO A 602 12.79 -15.86 -42.02
C PRO A 602 11.56 -16.75 -42.24
N GLU A 603 11.26 -17.09 -43.50
CA GLU A 603 10.19 -18.06 -43.81
C GLU A 603 10.51 -19.46 -43.29
N ASN A 604 11.77 -19.89 -43.41
CA ASN A 604 12.25 -21.19 -42.97
C ASN A 604 13.02 -21.07 -41.65
N LEU A 605 12.30 -21.20 -40.55
CA LEU A 605 12.86 -21.16 -39.20
C LEU A 605 13.40 -22.54 -38.76
N PRO A 606 14.66 -22.63 -38.31
CA PRO A 606 15.17 -23.76 -37.54
C PRO A 606 14.31 -24.09 -36.31
N ILE A 607 14.41 -25.32 -35.82
CA ILE A 607 13.60 -25.81 -34.69
C ILE A 607 13.83 -24.97 -33.42
N GLU A 608 15.07 -24.52 -33.16
CA GLU A 608 15.39 -23.67 -32.01
C GLU A 608 14.75 -22.27 -32.08
N ASP A 609 14.57 -21.74 -33.29
CA ASP A 609 13.96 -20.42 -33.51
C ASP A 609 12.43 -20.51 -33.36
N LYS A 610 11.82 -21.56 -33.92
CA LYS A 610 10.38 -21.88 -33.74
C LYS A 610 10.03 -22.07 -32.27
N TRP A 611 10.88 -22.76 -31.53
CA TRP A 611 10.74 -22.98 -30.09
C TRP A 611 10.69 -21.68 -29.31
N VAL A 612 11.69 -20.81 -29.44
CA VAL A 612 11.74 -19.57 -28.65
C VAL A 612 10.62 -18.60 -29.05
N LEU A 613 10.24 -18.55 -30.34
CA LEU A 613 9.14 -17.71 -30.81
C LEU A 613 7.80 -18.17 -30.23
N SER A 614 7.58 -19.48 -30.14
CA SER A 614 6.36 -20.05 -29.53
C SER A 614 6.29 -19.71 -28.05
N LEU A 615 7.38 -19.92 -27.30
CA LEU A 615 7.44 -19.59 -25.87
C LEU A 615 7.31 -18.09 -25.60
N PHE A 616 7.88 -17.24 -26.47
CA PHE A 616 7.71 -15.80 -26.38
C PHE A 616 6.24 -15.41 -26.62
N ASN A 617 5.60 -16.00 -27.63
CA ASN A 617 4.19 -15.75 -27.96
C ASN A 617 3.26 -16.17 -26.79
N ASP A 618 3.54 -17.31 -26.16
CA ASP A 618 2.84 -17.74 -24.95
C ASP A 618 3.10 -16.78 -23.77
N THR A 619 4.33 -16.27 -23.64
CA THR A 619 4.68 -15.25 -22.64
C THR A 619 3.88 -13.96 -22.85
N VAL A 620 3.75 -13.48 -24.09
CA VAL A 620 2.91 -12.31 -24.43
C VAL A 620 1.47 -12.53 -23.98
N LYS A 621 0.90 -13.69 -24.30
CA LYS A 621 -0.47 -14.06 -23.90
C LYS A 621 -0.63 -14.12 -22.39
N ASN A 622 0.28 -14.79 -21.69
CA ASN A 622 0.23 -14.97 -20.23
C ASN A 622 0.38 -13.64 -19.50
N VAL A 623 1.41 -12.84 -19.83
CA VAL A 623 1.64 -11.51 -19.24
C VAL A 623 0.40 -10.62 -19.44
N THR A 624 -0.13 -10.57 -20.67
CA THR A 624 -1.34 -9.78 -20.96
C THR A 624 -2.55 -10.26 -20.15
N SER A 625 -2.76 -11.57 -20.04
CA SER A 625 -3.87 -12.14 -19.25
C SER A 625 -3.73 -11.84 -17.76
N ASN A 626 -2.51 -11.93 -17.20
CA ASN A 626 -2.26 -11.61 -15.80
C ASN A 626 -2.47 -10.10 -15.52
N LEU A 627 -2.08 -9.21 -16.45
CA LEU A 627 -2.36 -7.77 -16.32
C LEU A 627 -3.86 -7.47 -16.34
N GLU A 628 -4.64 -8.12 -17.22
CA GLU A 628 -6.11 -8.02 -17.23
C GLU A 628 -6.76 -8.54 -15.93
N ALA A 629 -6.14 -9.54 -15.29
CA ALA A 629 -6.56 -10.07 -13.99
C ALA A 629 -6.02 -9.28 -12.78
N PHE A 630 -5.26 -8.20 -13.00
CA PHE A 630 -4.53 -7.43 -11.99
C PHE A 630 -3.49 -8.24 -11.18
N GLU A 631 -3.02 -9.37 -11.72
CA GLU A 631 -1.98 -10.21 -11.14
C GLU A 631 -0.58 -9.73 -11.55
N LEU A 632 -0.27 -8.46 -11.26
CA LEU A 632 0.94 -7.78 -11.74
C LEU A 632 2.24 -8.50 -11.32
N GLY A 633 2.26 -9.08 -10.12
CA GLY A 633 3.38 -9.88 -9.62
C GLY A 633 3.60 -11.18 -10.39
N VAL A 634 2.52 -11.82 -10.86
CA VAL A 634 2.60 -13.05 -11.68
C VAL A 634 2.99 -12.70 -13.11
N ALA A 635 2.45 -11.60 -13.64
CA ALA A 635 2.81 -11.08 -14.95
C ALA A 635 4.33 -10.84 -15.05
N VAL A 636 4.91 -10.12 -14.08
CA VAL A 636 6.35 -9.84 -14.11
C VAL A 636 7.18 -11.10 -13.88
N GLN A 637 6.71 -12.05 -13.06
CA GLN A 637 7.39 -13.32 -12.83
C GLN A 637 7.49 -14.15 -14.13
N ASN A 638 6.37 -14.34 -14.83
CA ASN A 638 6.35 -15.03 -16.13
C ASN A 638 7.33 -14.40 -17.13
N LEU A 639 7.40 -13.06 -17.15
CA LEU A 639 8.31 -12.34 -18.02
C LEU A 639 9.77 -12.49 -17.60
N THR A 640 10.09 -12.36 -16.31
CA THR A 640 11.47 -12.49 -15.82
C THR A 640 12.01 -13.90 -16.02
N ASP A 641 11.16 -14.92 -15.84
CA ASP A 641 11.52 -16.33 -16.03
C ASP A 641 11.81 -16.61 -17.50
N PHE A 642 10.97 -16.10 -18.42
CA PHE A 642 11.26 -16.21 -19.86
C PHE A 642 12.58 -15.51 -20.23
N ILE A 643 12.80 -14.27 -19.76
CA ILE A 643 14.00 -13.51 -20.08
C ILE A 643 15.26 -14.23 -19.58
N TRP A 644 15.23 -14.74 -18.35
CA TRP A 644 16.40 -15.37 -17.74
C TRP A 644 16.60 -16.80 -18.24
N ASP A 645 15.61 -17.67 -18.05
CA ASP A 645 15.74 -19.13 -18.15
C ASP A 645 15.51 -19.67 -19.56
N VAL A 646 14.97 -18.84 -20.46
CA VAL A 646 14.72 -19.22 -21.86
C VAL A 646 15.56 -18.35 -22.80
N TYR A 647 15.42 -17.03 -22.73
CA TYR A 647 16.05 -16.15 -23.69
C TYR A 647 17.56 -16.02 -23.45
N CYS A 648 17.97 -15.65 -22.23
CA CYS A 648 19.38 -15.44 -21.93
C CYS A 648 20.18 -16.74 -21.78
N ASP A 649 19.70 -17.67 -20.96
CA ASP A 649 20.48 -18.86 -20.60
C ASP A 649 20.47 -19.95 -21.70
N TRP A 650 19.51 -19.87 -22.63
CA TRP A 650 19.38 -20.82 -23.73
C TRP A 650 19.48 -20.18 -25.10
N TYR A 651 18.52 -19.33 -25.48
CA TYR A 651 18.41 -18.90 -26.87
C TYR A 651 19.63 -18.10 -27.34
N ILE A 652 20.13 -17.17 -26.54
CA ILE A 652 21.38 -16.46 -26.84
C ILE A 652 22.55 -17.44 -27.02
N GLU A 653 22.67 -18.47 -26.18
CA GLU A 653 23.74 -19.47 -26.30
C GLU A 653 23.59 -20.34 -27.55
N LEU A 654 22.36 -20.68 -27.94
CA LEU A 654 22.04 -21.47 -29.13
C LEU A 654 22.38 -20.74 -30.44
N THR A 655 22.32 -19.41 -30.44
CA THR A 655 22.61 -18.59 -31.63
C THR A 655 24.11 -18.32 -31.83
N LYS A 656 24.94 -18.37 -30.77
CA LYS A 656 26.39 -18.08 -30.85
C LYS A 656 27.13 -18.82 -31.96
N PRO A 657 26.96 -20.15 -32.15
CA PRO A 657 27.64 -20.87 -33.23
C PRO A 657 27.23 -20.37 -34.60
N ARG A 658 25.93 -20.14 -34.81
CA ARG A 658 25.38 -19.64 -36.08
C ARG A 658 25.91 -18.25 -36.40
N ILE A 659 25.95 -17.36 -35.41
CA ILE A 659 26.50 -16.00 -35.56
C ILE A 659 28.00 -16.05 -35.91
N ALA A 660 28.77 -16.92 -35.25
CA ALA A 660 30.19 -17.08 -35.53
C ALA A 660 30.49 -17.65 -36.93
N GLU A 661 29.61 -18.51 -37.46
CA GLU A 661 29.71 -19.05 -38.83
C GLU A 661 29.40 -18.00 -39.92
N GLY A 662 28.56 -17.01 -39.61
CA GLY A 662 28.17 -15.95 -40.55
C GLY A 662 27.13 -16.40 -41.59
N GLY A 663 26.88 -15.54 -42.58
CA GLY A 663 25.94 -15.82 -43.68
C GLY A 663 24.46 -15.75 -43.30
N GLU A 664 23.61 -16.42 -44.08
CA GLU A 664 22.13 -16.35 -43.94
C GLU A 664 21.64 -16.90 -42.60
N SER A 665 22.25 -17.97 -42.08
CA SER A 665 21.90 -18.57 -40.79
C SER A 665 22.17 -17.62 -39.61
N ALA A 666 23.27 -16.87 -39.67
CA ALA A 666 23.60 -15.83 -38.70
C ALA A 666 22.57 -14.70 -38.73
N LEU A 667 22.23 -14.22 -39.93
CA LEU A 667 21.26 -13.16 -40.13
C LEU A 667 19.86 -13.59 -39.64
N ALA A 668 19.44 -14.82 -39.91
CA ALA A 668 18.20 -15.39 -39.39
C ALA A 668 18.16 -15.36 -37.84
N ALA A 669 19.23 -15.80 -37.18
CA ALA A 669 19.34 -15.78 -35.72
C ALA A 669 19.30 -14.34 -35.15
N GLN A 670 20.02 -13.41 -35.79
CA GLN A 670 20.04 -11.99 -35.41
C GLN A 670 18.65 -11.35 -35.53
N ASN A 671 17.90 -11.67 -36.59
CA ASN A 671 16.53 -11.19 -36.77
C ASN A 671 15.61 -11.67 -35.64
N VAL A 672 15.65 -12.97 -35.30
CA VAL A 672 14.83 -13.52 -34.21
C VAL A 672 15.25 -12.94 -32.86
N LEU A 673 16.56 -12.80 -32.59
CA LEU A 673 17.06 -12.16 -31.38
C LEU A 673 16.52 -10.74 -31.22
N VAL A 674 16.63 -9.90 -32.26
CA VAL A 674 16.18 -8.51 -32.21
C VAL A 674 14.66 -8.43 -32.09
N TYR A 675 13.92 -9.26 -32.84
CA TYR A 675 12.45 -9.33 -32.77
C TYR A 675 11.97 -9.63 -31.34
N ILE A 676 12.50 -10.68 -30.71
CA ILE A 676 12.12 -11.07 -29.36
C ILE A 676 12.60 -10.03 -28.33
N MET A 677 13.79 -9.46 -28.49
CA MET A 677 14.27 -8.42 -27.57
C MET A 677 13.39 -7.17 -27.62
N GLN A 678 13.00 -6.69 -28.81
CA GLN A 678 12.04 -5.58 -28.93
C GLN A 678 10.72 -5.92 -28.22
N GLY A 679 10.23 -7.16 -28.36
CA GLY A 679 9.05 -7.64 -27.66
C GLY A 679 9.21 -7.71 -26.13
N ILE A 680 10.33 -8.23 -25.64
CA ILE A 680 10.71 -8.25 -24.22
C ILE A 680 10.68 -6.83 -23.64
N LEU A 681 11.31 -5.87 -24.32
CA LEU A 681 11.36 -4.48 -23.87
C LEU A 681 9.96 -3.89 -23.76
N LYS A 682 9.07 -4.17 -24.73
CA LYS A 682 7.67 -3.71 -24.69
C LYS A 682 6.91 -4.29 -23.50
N LEU A 683 7.02 -5.60 -23.26
CA LEU A 683 6.35 -6.25 -22.13
C LEU A 683 6.90 -5.78 -20.78
N LEU A 684 8.20 -5.47 -20.70
CA LEU A 684 8.87 -5.07 -19.47
C LEU A 684 8.73 -3.58 -19.15
N HIS A 685 8.45 -2.75 -20.17
CA HIS A 685 8.40 -1.29 -20.03
C HIS A 685 7.47 -0.78 -18.92
N PRO A 686 6.26 -1.34 -18.70
CA PRO A 686 5.43 -0.95 -17.57
C PRO A 686 6.13 -1.09 -16.21
N PHE A 687 6.99 -2.10 -16.07
CA PHE A 687 7.67 -2.44 -14.81
C PHE A 687 8.99 -1.68 -14.64
N MET A 688 9.80 -1.61 -15.71
CA MET A 688 11.15 -1.02 -15.70
C MET A 688 11.28 0.02 -16.84
N PRO A 689 10.67 1.20 -16.71
CA PRO A 689 10.52 2.12 -17.82
C PRO A 689 11.82 2.74 -18.32
N PHE A 690 12.84 2.93 -17.47
CA PHE A 690 14.03 3.69 -17.87
C PHE A 690 15.02 2.85 -18.68
N ILE A 691 15.38 1.67 -18.18
CA ILE A 691 16.30 0.75 -18.85
C ILE A 691 15.71 0.28 -20.18
N THR A 692 14.40 0.05 -20.24
CA THR A 692 13.74 -0.38 -21.46
C THR A 692 13.78 0.68 -22.54
N GLU A 693 13.58 1.95 -22.18
CA GLU A 693 13.73 3.09 -23.09
C GLU A 693 15.17 3.28 -23.56
N GLU A 694 16.14 3.21 -22.66
CA GLU A 694 17.55 3.40 -23.02
C GLU A 694 18.03 2.32 -24.00
N ILE A 695 17.61 1.07 -23.78
CA ILE A 695 17.89 -0.04 -24.69
C ILE A 695 17.10 0.14 -26.00
N TRP A 696 15.82 0.52 -25.93
CA TRP A 696 14.96 0.72 -27.09
C TRP A 696 15.55 1.74 -28.07
N GLN A 697 16.00 2.89 -27.58
CA GLN A 697 16.64 3.93 -28.39
C GLN A 697 17.95 3.49 -29.05
N SER A 698 18.55 2.41 -28.56
CA SER A 698 19.79 1.84 -29.12
C SER A 698 19.51 0.70 -30.11
N MET A 699 18.30 0.13 -30.09
CA MET A 699 17.91 -0.99 -30.94
C MET A 699 17.59 -0.54 -32.37
N PRO A 700 18.04 -1.29 -33.40
CA PRO A 700 17.69 -0.97 -34.78
C PRO A 700 16.25 -1.36 -35.08
N GLY A 701 15.63 -0.64 -36.02
CA GLY A 701 14.37 -1.06 -36.61
C GLY A 701 13.18 -1.06 -35.65
N THR A 702 13.21 -0.22 -34.62
CA THR A 702 12.08 0.00 -33.72
C THR A 702 10.92 0.66 -34.46
N ASP A 703 9.70 0.38 -34.04
CA ASP A 703 8.47 0.91 -34.65
C ASP A 703 8.12 2.35 -34.21
N SER A 704 8.92 2.92 -33.30
CA SER A 704 8.69 4.21 -32.67
C SER A 704 9.99 4.79 -32.10
N GLU A 705 10.05 6.12 -32.00
CA GLU A 705 11.21 6.83 -31.46
C GLU A 705 11.41 6.65 -29.94
N SER A 706 10.35 6.27 -29.23
CA SER A 706 10.33 6.04 -27.79
C SER A 706 9.40 4.86 -27.51
N ILE A 707 9.80 4.00 -26.57
CA ILE A 707 8.99 2.84 -26.20
C ILE A 707 7.68 3.26 -25.50
N MET A 708 7.64 4.49 -24.96
CA MET A 708 6.44 5.12 -24.36
C MET A 708 5.23 5.12 -25.30
N ILE A 709 5.48 5.21 -26.60
CA ILE A 709 4.46 5.29 -27.66
C ILE A 709 4.46 4.05 -28.56
N ALA A 710 5.23 3.03 -28.21
CA ALA A 710 5.26 1.77 -28.93
C ALA A 710 3.97 0.99 -28.70
N LYS A 711 3.58 0.19 -29.70
CA LYS A 711 2.41 -0.70 -29.59
C LYS A 711 2.73 -1.91 -28.71
N TRP A 712 1.79 -2.28 -27.84
CA TRP A 712 1.84 -3.50 -27.03
C TRP A 712 1.99 -4.75 -27.91
N CYS A 713 2.63 -5.79 -27.38
CA CYS A 713 2.76 -7.06 -28.06
C CYS A 713 1.42 -7.81 -28.08
N GLU A 714 1.07 -8.42 -29.21
CA GLU A 714 -0.13 -9.22 -29.36
C GLU A 714 0.25 -10.66 -29.71
N TYR A 715 -0.55 -11.61 -29.21
CA TYR A 715 -0.39 -13.01 -29.57
C TYR A 715 -0.72 -13.20 -31.06
N ASP A 716 0.17 -13.86 -31.79
CA ASP A 716 -0.04 -14.21 -33.20
C ASP A 716 -0.03 -15.73 -33.37
N GLU A 717 -1.15 -16.31 -33.80
CA GLU A 717 -1.27 -17.76 -34.03
C GLU A 717 -0.23 -18.28 -35.03
N LYS A 718 0.25 -17.44 -35.96
CA LYS A 718 1.29 -17.84 -36.93
C LYS A 718 2.67 -18.07 -36.30
N LEU A 719 2.90 -17.55 -35.10
CA LEU A 719 4.13 -17.72 -34.34
C LEU A 719 4.02 -18.84 -33.31
N HIS A 720 2.89 -19.55 -33.28
CA HIS A 720 2.70 -20.74 -32.46
C HIS A 720 3.08 -22.00 -33.24
N PHE A 721 4.24 -22.57 -32.93
CA PHE A 721 4.78 -23.78 -33.56
C PHE A 721 4.71 -24.97 -32.58
N GLY A 722 3.50 -25.34 -32.13
CA GLY A 722 3.28 -26.29 -31.03
C GLY A 722 4.12 -27.56 -31.09
N GLU A 723 4.05 -28.33 -32.18
CA GLU A 723 4.80 -29.59 -32.34
C GLU A 723 6.31 -29.38 -32.26
N ALA A 724 6.86 -28.44 -33.05
CA ALA A 724 8.30 -28.15 -33.06
C ALA A 724 8.81 -27.62 -31.71
N ALA A 725 8.00 -26.80 -31.03
CA ALA A 725 8.33 -26.26 -29.71
C ALA A 725 8.31 -27.36 -28.62
N GLU A 726 7.34 -28.28 -28.66
CA GLU A 726 7.30 -29.42 -27.75
C GLU A 726 8.49 -30.35 -27.98
N GLU A 727 8.78 -30.71 -29.22
CA GLU A 727 9.93 -31.54 -29.60
C GLU A 727 11.24 -30.93 -29.08
N PHE A 728 11.49 -29.66 -29.34
CA PHE A 728 12.72 -29.01 -28.88
C PHE A 728 12.76 -28.87 -27.35
N SER A 729 11.61 -28.69 -26.69
CA SER A 729 11.54 -28.66 -25.23
C SER A 729 11.98 -29.99 -24.61
N ARG A 730 11.72 -31.15 -25.27
CA ARG A 730 12.24 -32.46 -24.83
C ARG A 730 13.76 -32.48 -24.83
N VAL A 731 14.38 -31.92 -25.86
CA VAL A 731 15.84 -31.80 -26.00
C VAL A 731 16.41 -30.86 -24.92
N VAL A 732 15.83 -29.67 -24.77
CA VAL A 732 16.25 -28.67 -23.76
C VAL A 732 16.15 -29.24 -22.35
N ASN A 733 15.03 -29.87 -22.00
CA ASN A 733 14.82 -30.48 -20.68
C ASN A 733 15.83 -31.60 -20.41
N THR A 734 16.17 -32.41 -21.42
CA THR A 734 17.20 -33.44 -21.30
C THR A 734 18.58 -32.83 -21.05
N ILE A 735 18.96 -31.79 -21.80
CA ILE A 735 20.23 -31.08 -21.57
C ILE A 735 20.25 -30.38 -20.20
N LYS A 736 19.14 -29.78 -19.75
CA LYS A 736 19.01 -29.22 -18.40
C LYS A 736 19.28 -30.29 -17.33
N ALA A 737 18.66 -31.44 -17.44
CA ALA A 737 18.85 -32.55 -16.51
C ALA A 737 20.31 -33.04 -16.49
N ILE A 738 20.96 -33.14 -17.66
CA ILE A 738 22.40 -33.47 -17.75
C ILE A 738 23.25 -32.41 -17.04
N ARG A 739 22.98 -31.12 -17.26
CA ARG A 739 23.73 -30.02 -16.62
C ARG A 739 23.59 -30.03 -15.11
N VAL A 740 22.38 -30.26 -14.58
CA VAL A 740 22.15 -30.39 -13.14
C VAL A 740 22.98 -31.52 -12.58
N GLN A 741 22.91 -32.71 -13.18
CA GLN A 741 23.66 -33.88 -12.71
C GLN A 741 25.17 -33.69 -12.80
N ARG A 742 25.67 -33.07 -13.88
CA ARG A 742 27.08 -32.71 -13.98
C ARG A 742 27.51 -31.69 -12.93
N ASN A 743 26.68 -30.71 -12.60
CA ASN A 743 26.98 -29.73 -11.56
C ASN A 743 26.97 -30.36 -10.17
N GLU A 744 26.01 -31.25 -9.87
CA GLU A 744 25.97 -32.01 -8.61
C GLU A 744 27.23 -32.85 -8.42
N LEU A 745 27.73 -33.45 -9.50
CA LEU A 745 28.98 -34.20 -9.53
C LEU A 745 30.23 -33.32 -9.71
N ASN A 746 30.08 -31.99 -9.65
CA ASN A 746 31.16 -31.00 -9.82
C ASN A 746 32.02 -31.20 -11.07
N VAL A 747 31.42 -31.72 -12.15
CA VAL A 747 32.12 -31.97 -13.41
C VAL A 747 32.46 -30.61 -14.05
N PRO A 748 33.74 -30.33 -14.38
CA PRO A 748 34.11 -29.08 -15.01
C PRO A 748 33.31 -28.81 -16.30
N PRO A 749 32.78 -27.60 -16.53
CA PRO A 749 31.98 -27.29 -17.73
C PRO A 749 32.71 -27.56 -19.06
N SER A 750 34.04 -27.45 -19.07
CA SER A 750 34.87 -27.72 -20.25
C SER A 750 35.10 -29.21 -20.52
N LYS A 751 34.85 -30.10 -19.56
CA LYS A 751 35.11 -31.54 -19.69
C LYS A 751 34.11 -32.18 -20.65
N LYS A 752 34.59 -32.82 -21.71
CA LYS A 752 33.73 -33.61 -22.59
C LYS A 752 33.50 -35.00 -21.99
N VAL A 753 32.26 -35.49 -22.09
CA VAL A 753 31.84 -36.78 -21.54
C VAL A 753 31.07 -37.55 -22.61
N THR A 754 31.35 -38.84 -22.73
CA THR A 754 30.63 -39.79 -23.57
C THR A 754 29.19 -39.90 -23.09
N MET A 755 28.24 -39.74 -24.02
CA MET A 755 26.81 -39.74 -23.73
C MET A 755 26.10 -40.70 -24.66
N THR A 756 25.36 -41.65 -24.10
CA THR A 756 24.41 -42.48 -24.84
C THR A 756 23.00 -42.09 -24.43
N VAL A 757 22.20 -41.64 -25.39
CA VAL A 757 20.80 -41.29 -25.19
C VAL A 757 19.93 -42.45 -25.66
N GLU A 758 19.14 -42.98 -24.75
CA GLU A 758 18.07 -43.93 -25.06
C GLU A 758 16.73 -43.20 -25.11
N THR A 759 16.04 -43.27 -26.24
CA THR A 759 14.77 -42.57 -26.46
C THR A 759 13.97 -43.18 -27.61
N GLN A 760 12.64 -43.05 -27.56
CA GLN A 760 11.76 -43.33 -28.71
C GLN A 760 11.85 -42.25 -29.81
N PHE A 761 12.47 -41.11 -29.53
CA PHE A 761 12.60 -39.96 -30.44
C PHE A 761 13.99 -39.90 -31.10
N VAL A 762 14.48 -41.04 -31.62
CA VAL A 762 15.88 -41.18 -32.06
C VAL A 762 16.30 -40.12 -33.09
N GLN A 763 15.46 -39.86 -34.09
CA GLN A 763 15.77 -38.89 -35.15
C GLN A 763 15.92 -37.47 -34.60
N LEU A 764 14.97 -37.00 -33.78
CA LEU A 764 14.99 -35.69 -33.15
C LEU A 764 16.28 -35.43 -32.35
N PHE A 765 16.66 -36.37 -31.48
CA PHE A 765 17.85 -36.24 -30.65
C PHE A 765 19.15 -36.34 -31.48
N THR A 766 19.14 -37.13 -32.55
CA THR A 766 20.26 -37.22 -33.49
C THR A 766 20.46 -35.90 -34.24
N ASP A 767 19.38 -35.30 -34.76
CA ASP A 767 19.41 -34.01 -35.45
C ASP A 767 19.83 -32.86 -34.51
N CYS A 768 19.56 -33.01 -33.22
CA CYS A 768 19.94 -32.08 -32.18
C CYS A 768 21.33 -32.34 -31.55
N ARG A 769 22.14 -33.27 -32.07
CA ARG A 769 23.48 -33.63 -31.53
C ARG A 769 24.34 -32.41 -31.21
N ARG A 770 24.36 -31.40 -32.10
CA ARG A 770 25.15 -30.16 -31.93
C ARG A 770 24.87 -29.45 -30.61
N PHE A 771 23.64 -29.51 -30.12
CA PHE A 771 23.24 -28.87 -28.87
C PHE A 771 23.75 -29.63 -27.65
N PHE A 772 23.76 -30.96 -27.68
CA PHE A 772 24.37 -31.76 -26.61
C PHE A 772 25.88 -31.54 -26.54
N GLU A 773 26.56 -31.48 -27.69
CA GLU A 773 28.00 -31.21 -27.75
C GLU A 773 28.34 -29.83 -27.15
N LYS A 774 27.60 -28.78 -27.52
CA LYS A 774 27.90 -27.40 -27.08
C LYS A 774 27.37 -27.08 -25.69
N LEU A 775 26.15 -27.50 -25.37
CA LEU A 775 25.45 -27.09 -24.16
C LEU A 775 25.53 -28.14 -23.04
N ALA A 776 25.54 -29.44 -23.35
CA ALA A 776 25.65 -30.50 -22.34
C ALA A 776 27.10 -30.94 -22.05
N GLY A 777 28.04 -30.58 -22.94
CA GLY A 777 29.42 -31.05 -22.87
C GLY A 777 29.57 -32.50 -23.35
N ALA A 778 28.75 -32.94 -24.31
CA ALA A 778 28.92 -34.24 -24.94
C ALA A 778 30.22 -34.31 -25.75
N GLY A 779 30.97 -35.40 -25.60
CA GLY A 779 32.11 -35.79 -26.42
C GLY A 779 31.64 -36.72 -27.53
N GLU A 780 31.77 -38.03 -27.31
CA GLU A 780 31.04 -39.01 -28.13
C GLU A 780 29.56 -39.00 -27.75
N PHE A 781 28.68 -38.92 -28.76
CA PHE A 781 27.22 -38.81 -28.56
C PHE A 781 26.49 -39.85 -29.41
N THR A 782 25.85 -40.83 -28.79
CA THR A 782 25.13 -41.91 -29.47
C THR A 782 23.65 -41.87 -29.08
N VAL A 783 22.75 -42.05 -30.04
CA VAL A 783 21.29 -42.12 -29.78
C VAL A 783 20.78 -43.49 -30.20
N THR A 784 20.00 -44.14 -29.34
CA THR A 784 19.48 -45.51 -29.55
C THR A 784 18.05 -45.64 -29.03
N GLU A 785 17.28 -46.61 -29.52
CA GLU A 785 15.96 -46.93 -28.95
C GLU A 785 16.08 -47.73 -27.64
N LYS A 786 17.16 -48.52 -27.50
CA LYS A 786 17.41 -49.38 -26.34
C LYS A 786 18.90 -49.59 -26.15
N THR A 787 19.36 -49.50 -24.90
CA THR A 787 20.74 -49.76 -24.48
C THR A 787 20.84 -51.05 -23.65
N ASP A 788 21.87 -51.87 -23.93
CA ASP A 788 22.01 -53.23 -23.40
C ASP A 788 22.72 -53.33 -22.03
N SER A 789 23.31 -52.25 -21.49
CA SER A 789 23.87 -52.24 -20.12
C SER A 789 23.98 -50.83 -19.52
N ALA A 790 23.61 -50.71 -18.24
CA ALA A 790 23.78 -49.50 -17.42
C ALA A 790 24.87 -49.66 -16.33
N GLU A 791 25.62 -50.76 -16.36
CA GLU A 791 26.57 -51.09 -15.29
C GLU A 791 27.79 -50.14 -15.36
N GLY A 792 28.05 -49.42 -14.25
CA GLY A 792 29.10 -48.39 -14.18
C GLY A 792 28.76 -47.03 -14.82
N MET A 793 27.50 -46.83 -15.24
CA MET A 793 27.02 -45.59 -15.85
C MET A 793 26.19 -44.76 -14.87
N MET A 794 26.38 -43.44 -14.90
CA MET A 794 25.41 -42.48 -14.36
C MET A 794 24.23 -42.39 -15.31
N THR A 795 23.01 -42.46 -14.79
CA THR A 795 21.78 -42.34 -15.59
C THR A 795 21.02 -41.07 -15.22
N VAL A 796 20.71 -40.26 -16.22
CA VAL A 796 19.80 -39.12 -16.13
C VAL A 796 18.50 -39.51 -16.79
N VAL A 797 17.38 -39.40 -16.08
CA VAL A 797 16.06 -39.78 -16.59
C VAL A 797 15.20 -38.54 -16.75
N THR A 798 14.59 -38.40 -17.93
CA THR A 798 13.52 -37.44 -18.20
C THR A 798 12.31 -38.18 -18.79
N ASP A 799 11.19 -37.48 -18.92
CA ASP A 799 9.98 -38.05 -19.55
C ASP A 799 10.19 -38.49 -21.01
N SER A 800 11.27 -38.02 -21.66
CA SER A 800 11.52 -38.25 -23.09
C SER A 800 12.79 -39.04 -23.39
N ALA A 801 13.71 -39.19 -22.43
CA ALA A 801 14.98 -39.88 -22.67
C ALA A 801 15.62 -40.39 -21.36
N ARG A 802 16.43 -41.45 -21.49
CA ARG A 802 17.42 -41.86 -20.49
C ARG A 802 18.81 -41.60 -21.04
N VAL A 803 19.64 -40.86 -20.32
CA VAL A 803 20.99 -40.51 -20.75
C VAL A 803 22.00 -41.22 -19.86
N PHE A 804 22.88 -41.99 -20.48
CA PHE A 804 23.95 -42.74 -19.83
C PHE A 804 25.29 -42.04 -20.03
N MET A 805 26.00 -41.81 -18.93
CA MET A 805 27.33 -41.21 -18.91
C MET A 805 28.27 -42.08 -18.05
N PRO A 806 29.45 -42.49 -18.54
CA PRO A 806 30.36 -43.30 -17.73
C PRO A 806 30.79 -42.58 -16.46
N MET A 807 30.62 -43.20 -15.29
CA MET A 807 31.00 -42.59 -14.00
C MET A 807 32.49 -42.22 -13.94
N GLY A 808 33.35 -43.03 -14.56
CA GLY A 808 34.79 -42.77 -14.64
C GLY A 808 35.15 -41.53 -15.46
N GLU A 809 34.28 -41.09 -16.38
CA GLU A 809 34.47 -39.85 -17.13
C GLU A 809 33.88 -38.62 -16.43
N LEU A 810 32.92 -38.80 -15.53
CA LEU A 810 32.30 -37.69 -14.78
C LEU A 810 33.21 -37.25 -13.63
N VAL A 811 33.62 -38.20 -12.78
CA VAL A 811 34.31 -37.90 -11.52
C VAL A 811 35.76 -38.37 -11.60
N ASP A 812 36.69 -37.43 -11.41
CA ASP A 812 38.08 -37.74 -11.12
C ASP A 812 38.17 -38.05 -9.62
N LYS A 813 38.11 -39.35 -9.26
CA LYS A 813 38.00 -39.80 -7.86
C LYS A 813 39.04 -39.15 -6.94
N ASP A 814 40.29 -39.04 -7.40
CA ASP A 814 41.37 -38.49 -6.59
C ASP A 814 41.20 -36.97 -6.38
N LYS A 815 40.77 -36.24 -7.41
CA LYS A 815 40.48 -34.80 -7.27
C LYS A 815 39.24 -34.53 -6.43
N GLU A 816 38.21 -35.36 -6.55
CA GLU A 816 36.97 -35.18 -5.80
C GLU A 816 37.17 -35.51 -4.32
N LEU A 817 37.92 -36.57 -4.00
CA LEU A 817 38.37 -36.85 -2.63
C LEU A 817 39.20 -35.69 -2.07
N ALA A 818 40.14 -35.13 -2.84
CA ALA A 818 40.93 -33.98 -2.41
C ALA A 818 40.09 -32.71 -2.18
N ARG A 819 39.04 -32.50 -2.99
CA ARG A 819 38.09 -31.39 -2.83
C ARG A 819 37.22 -31.56 -1.59
N LEU A 820 36.62 -32.74 -1.42
CA LEU A 820 35.80 -33.06 -0.25
C LEU A 820 36.62 -32.98 1.04
N ASP A 821 37.90 -33.39 1.04
CA ASP A 821 38.81 -33.19 2.16
C ASP A 821 39.06 -31.70 2.47
N LYS A 822 39.12 -30.85 1.44
CA LYS A 822 39.26 -29.40 1.62
C LYS A 822 37.99 -28.78 2.20
N GLU A 823 36.81 -29.17 1.71
CA GLU A 823 35.53 -28.71 2.24
C GLU A 823 35.28 -29.21 3.66
N LYS A 824 35.66 -30.46 3.94
CA LYS A 824 35.66 -31.04 5.29
C LYS A 824 36.47 -30.18 6.24
N LYS A 825 37.73 -29.84 5.90
CA LYS A 825 38.58 -28.96 6.71
C LYS A 825 37.98 -27.57 6.93
N ALA A 826 37.28 -27.02 5.93
CA ALA A 826 36.61 -25.73 6.06
C ALA A 826 35.41 -25.81 7.01
N ALA A 827 34.56 -26.84 6.86
CA ALA A 827 33.42 -27.07 7.74
C ALA A 827 33.85 -27.35 9.18
N GLU A 828 34.91 -28.15 9.39
CA GLU A 828 35.51 -28.40 10.70
C GLU A 828 36.02 -27.10 11.35
N LYS A 829 36.62 -26.19 10.57
CA LYS A 829 37.08 -24.88 11.05
C LYS A 829 35.92 -23.96 11.44
N ASP A 830 34.85 -23.94 10.65
CA ASP A 830 33.65 -23.15 10.94
C ASP A 830 32.96 -23.67 12.21
N ILE A 831 32.84 -24.99 12.36
CA ILE A 831 32.34 -25.64 13.58
C ILE A 831 33.21 -25.24 14.77
N ASP A 832 34.54 -25.38 14.70
CA ASP A 832 35.44 -25.00 15.79
C ASP A 832 35.30 -23.53 16.19
N PHE A 833 35.18 -22.62 15.20
CA PHE A 833 34.96 -21.19 15.46
C PHE A 833 33.60 -20.92 16.14
N LEU A 834 32.52 -21.50 15.60
CA LEU A 834 31.16 -21.31 16.12
C LEU A 834 31.00 -21.93 17.51
N SER A 835 31.53 -23.14 17.73
CA SER A 835 31.54 -23.80 19.03
C SER A 835 32.35 -23.01 20.06
N LYS A 836 33.53 -22.47 19.70
CA LYS A 836 34.32 -21.60 20.61
C LYS A 836 33.58 -20.32 20.96
N LYS A 837 32.87 -19.72 20.00
CA LYS A 837 32.06 -18.52 20.22
C LYS A 837 30.87 -18.80 21.14
N LEU A 838 30.18 -19.92 20.92
CA LEU A 838 29.03 -20.35 21.73
C LEU A 838 29.42 -20.88 23.12
N ASN A 839 30.66 -21.35 23.31
CA ASN A 839 31.20 -21.74 24.61
C ASN A 839 31.86 -20.57 25.37
N ASN A 840 31.90 -19.36 24.81
CA ASN A 840 32.48 -18.19 25.47
C ASN A 840 31.46 -17.58 26.46
N PRO A 841 31.72 -17.61 27.78
CA PRO A 841 30.78 -17.09 28.79
C PRO A 841 30.49 -15.59 28.63
N GLY A 842 31.48 -14.82 28.16
CA GLY A 842 31.32 -13.39 27.93
C GLY A 842 30.44 -13.05 26.73
N PHE A 843 30.40 -13.92 25.72
CA PHE A 843 29.48 -13.78 24.59
C PHE A 843 28.05 -14.16 25.01
N LEU A 844 27.87 -15.29 25.70
CA LEU A 844 26.56 -15.74 26.17
C LEU A 844 25.89 -14.75 27.14
N ALA A 845 26.68 -14.05 27.96
CA ALA A 845 26.14 -13.10 28.94
C ALA A 845 25.82 -11.70 28.36
N LYS A 846 26.45 -11.32 27.24
CA LYS A 846 26.34 -9.95 26.68
C LYS A 846 25.61 -9.88 25.34
N ALA A 847 25.57 -10.97 24.59
CA ALA A 847 24.90 -11.00 23.30
C ALA A 847 23.38 -11.10 23.51
N PRO A 848 22.56 -10.39 22.71
CA PRO A 848 21.11 -10.57 22.70
C PRO A 848 20.74 -12.04 22.45
N ALA A 849 19.67 -12.54 23.08
CA ALA A 849 19.22 -13.93 22.94
C ALA A 849 19.06 -14.35 21.46
N GLN A 850 18.56 -13.45 20.61
CA GLN A 850 18.42 -13.68 19.17
C GLN A 850 19.75 -13.91 18.45
N GLN A 851 20.82 -13.25 18.87
CA GLN A 851 22.14 -13.44 18.28
C GLN A 851 22.72 -14.81 18.66
N ILE A 852 22.46 -15.29 19.88
CA ILE A 852 22.89 -16.62 20.34
C ILE A 852 22.17 -17.71 19.54
N GLU A 853 20.85 -17.59 19.37
CA GLU A 853 20.06 -18.53 18.55
C GLU A 853 20.51 -18.57 17.09
N ASN A 854 20.80 -17.42 16.49
CA ASN A 854 21.34 -17.37 15.12
C ASN A 854 22.69 -18.10 14.98
N GLU A 855 23.59 -17.97 15.95
CA GLU A 855 24.87 -18.69 15.93
C GLU A 855 24.68 -20.20 16.19
N ARG A 856 23.72 -20.61 17.03
CA ARG A 856 23.34 -22.03 17.23
C ARG A 856 22.81 -22.65 15.94
N ALA A 857 21.92 -21.95 15.22
CA ALA A 857 21.38 -22.40 13.95
C ALA A 857 22.48 -22.54 12.87
N LYS A 858 23.48 -21.64 12.86
CA LYS A 858 24.65 -21.76 11.98
C LYS A 858 25.51 -22.98 12.32
N LEU A 859 25.73 -23.26 13.61
CA LEU A 859 26.49 -24.42 14.05
C LEU A 859 25.81 -25.72 13.60
N ALA A 860 24.51 -25.87 13.84
CA ALA A 860 23.75 -27.05 13.42
C ALA A 860 23.81 -27.27 11.90
N LYS A 861 23.70 -26.21 11.09
CA LYS A 861 23.87 -26.30 9.63
C LYS A 861 25.28 -26.73 9.21
N ALA A 862 26.31 -26.25 9.90
CA ALA A 862 27.69 -26.62 9.62
C ALA A 862 27.95 -28.10 9.95
N GLU A 863 27.41 -28.60 11.06
CA GLU A 863 27.47 -30.01 11.46
C GLU A 863 26.74 -30.92 10.47
N GLU A 864 25.53 -30.55 10.02
CA GLU A 864 24.78 -31.29 8.99
C GLU A 864 25.58 -31.34 7.67
N LYS A 865 26.21 -30.23 7.28
CA LYS A 865 27.06 -30.17 6.09
C LYS A 865 28.27 -31.11 6.21
N LEU A 866 28.93 -31.13 7.37
CA LEU A 866 30.07 -32.02 7.62
C LEU A 866 29.66 -33.50 7.55
N ALA A 867 28.48 -33.86 8.08
CA ALA A 867 27.95 -35.22 7.99
C ALA A 867 27.77 -35.66 6.52
N LYS A 868 27.13 -34.83 5.69
CA LYS A 868 26.95 -35.09 4.24
C LYS A 868 28.27 -35.21 3.48
N ILE A 869 29.27 -34.38 3.83
CA ILE A 869 30.61 -34.47 3.23
C ILE A 869 31.27 -35.81 3.57
N ASN A 870 31.20 -36.26 4.82
CA ASN A 870 31.77 -37.55 5.22
C ASN A 870 31.08 -38.74 4.53
N GLU A 871 29.75 -38.71 4.42
CA GLU A 871 28.97 -39.71 3.68
C GLU A 871 29.38 -39.75 2.19
N SER A 872 29.60 -38.59 1.58
CA SER A 872 30.07 -38.48 0.19
C SER A 872 31.50 -39.01 0.00
N ILE A 873 32.40 -38.78 0.97
CA ILE A 873 33.77 -39.33 0.96
C ILE A 873 33.73 -40.86 1.07
N GLU A 874 32.85 -41.39 1.92
CA GLU A 874 32.70 -42.83 2.13
C GLU A 874 32.13 -43.54 0.89
N GLY A 875 31.18 -42.91 0.19
CA GLY A 875 30.63 -43.44 -1.07
C GLY A 875 31.57 -43.41 -2.28
N LEU A 876 32.69 -42.66 -2.22
CA LEU A 876 33.68 -42.57 -3.30
C LEU A 876 34.86 -43.54 -3.15
N LYS A 877 35.10 -44.01 -1.92
CA LYS A 877 36.09 -45.07 -1.61
C LYS A 877 35.60 -46.41 -2.14
#